data_AF-A0A922FVU9-F1
#
_entry.id   AF-A0A922FVU9-F1
#
_cell.length_a   1.000
_cell.length_b   1.000
_cell.length_c   1.000
_cell.angle_alpha   90.00
_cell.angle_beta   90.00
_cell.angle_gamma   90.00
#
_symmetry.space_group_name_H-M   'P 1'
#
loop_
_entity.id
_entity.type
_entity.pdbx_description
1 polymer ?
#
loop_
_entity_poly.entity_id
_entity_poly.type
_entity_poly.pdbx_seq_one_letter_code
_entity_poly.pdbx_strand_id
1 'polypeptide(L)'
;MNVLESVKGVKDIRERLSLTRLNSVASCVVPRFRDFVIGLDVPLMELKIQLLKVEVSMLVLTAPGGCGKTTLVKMLDHDDHIKGIFKENIFFVPVSKTPNLKVIIQKLLDKDDRLPAFQSDEDAIDQLEQMLPVLVKKNKPILLILDDVWSGSESLLKKFAFRLPNYKILVTSRTAFPRFSFTYKLKPLNDDDAMELFRHSAGLQDGSSSYIPDGEMVKKIVKGCGGFPLALKVVGKSLFGKSAVTWHLRVAKWSHGFSILDTDIDSDLLECLQSSLEFKGHEMILRECFMDLGSFPEDQKIPVAALIDMWSELYELVEDGIHVIANLHEINTRNLANLVVTRQDAGLVGSYSNEDFVLQHDLFRELAIHQCSQEPIEQRKRLIVDISGNNIPKWWMEQRLQPINAQLLSISTENYCLPGFVEKMDKLKALIVTNYGFFPAELGNIQLLGSLPNLKRIRLQKVSIPSIFKTPPPLGDLEKISLFMCNIGQNFRDCSIEISNAWSNLMEIIIDYCNDLVEFPTWLCYTVSLKKLSITNCHKLSALPIEIRELTGLENLRILDISDCLSISKLPKHIGELHNLNEIHMTGCLRLCNPLPPSTMDLEKLKHVVCDKERAKLWEAIQEFRMDDTRIEIKIAEKDINLNWLANRF
;
A
#
# COMPACT_ATOMS: atom_id res chain seq x y z
N MET A 1 -61.28 -27.14 50.10
CA MET A 1 -59.93 -27.44 49.57
C MET A 1 -60.06 -28.54 48.53
N ASN A 2 -59.64 -28.48 47.28
CA ASN A 2 -59.06 -27.44 46.42
C ASN A 2 -59.39 -27.90 44.98
N VAL A 3 -60.31 -27.23 44.27
CA VAL A 3 -60.60 -27.50 42.83
C VAL A 3 -60.73 -26.20 42.01
N LEU A 4 -60.29 -25.05 42.56
CA LEU A 4 -60.41 -23.74 41.88
C LEU A 4 -59.06 -23.06 41.56
N GLU A 5 -57.92 -23.71 41.81
CA GLU A 5 -56.60 -23.15 41.47
C GLU A 5 -56.03 -23.61 40.11
N SER A 6 -56.62 -24.61 39.45
CA SER A 6 -56.09 -25.15 38.19
C SER A 6 -56.62 -24.49 36.91
N VAL A 7 -57.57 -23.54 37.00
CA VAL A 7 -58.21 -22.92 35.81
C VAL A 7 -57.71 -21.49 35.52
N LYS A 8 -57.01 -20.83 36.45
CA LYS A 8 -56.34 -19.54 36.17
C LYS A 8 -54.98 -19.66 35.49
N GLY A 9 -54.32 -20.82 35.57
CA GLY A 9 -53.03 -21.06 34.90
C GLY A 9 -53.12 -21.36 33.40
N VAL A 10 -54.29 -21.77 32.89
CA VAL A 10 -54.44 -22.20 31.48
C VAL A 10 -54.85 -21.05 30.54
N LYS A 11 -55.50 -19.99 31.06
CA LYS A 11 -55.81 -18.79 30.26
C LYS A 11 -54.59 -17.88 30.06
N ASP A 12 -53.73 -17.74 31.06
CA ASP A 12 -52.52 -16.90 30.97
C ASP A 12 -51.46 -17.51 30.02
N ILE A 13 -51.42 -18.85 29.91
CA ILE A 13 -50.56 -19.54 28.94
C ILE A 13 -51.12 -19.41 27.50
N ARG A 14 -52.44 -19.29 27.32
CA ARG A 14 -53.04 -19.15 25.98
C ARG A 14 -52.89 -17.75 25.40
N GLU A 15 -52.85 -16.71 26.24
CA GLU A 15 -52.48 -15.35 25.83
C GLU A 15 -50.95 -15.21 25.62
N ARG A 16 -50.12 -15.92 26.41
CA ARG A 16 -48.67 -15.99 26.15
C ARG A 16 -48.31 -16.82 24.90
N LEU A 17 -49.08 -17.86 24.56
CA LEU A 17 -48.88 -18.68 23.35
C LEU A 17 -49.45 -18.06 22.07
N SER A 18 -50.31 -17.05 22.17
CA SER A 18 -50.76 -16.25 21.01
C SER A 18 -49.82 -15.07 20.70
N LEU A 19 -48.97 -14.67 21.65
CA LEU A 19 -47.88 -13.71 21.44
C LEU A 19 -46.52 -14.35 21.06
N THR A 20 -46.36 -15.68 21.22
CA THR A 20 -45.14 -16.42 20.79
C THR A 20 -45.30 -17.17 19.45
N ARG A 21 -46.40 -16.98 18.73
CA ARG A 21 -46.65 -17.60 17.40
C ARG A 21 -46.67 -16.61 16.22
N LEU A 22 -45.89 -15.53 16.31
CA LEU A 22 -45.68 -14.62 15.18
C LEU A 22 -44.21 -14.44 14.74
N ASN A 23 -43.25 -15.17 15.32
CA ASN A 23 -41.86 -15.14 14.86
C ASN A 23 -41.26 -16.56 14.75
N SER A 24 -41.57 -17.27 13.67
CA SER A 24 -40.62 -18.25 13.11
C SER A 24 -40.76 -18.46 11.60
N VAL A 25 -41.41 -17.53 10.89
CA VAL A 25 -41.12 -17.36 9.47
C VAL A 25 -39.84 -16.55 9.45
N ALA A 26 -38.70 -17.21 9.26
CA ALA A 26 -37.46 -16.53 8.90
C ALA A 26 -37.67 -15.93 7.51
N SER A 27 -38.34 -14.78 7.49
CA SER A 27 -38.54 -13.97 6.32
C SER A 27 -37.16 -13.62 5.78
N CYS A 28 -36.84 -14.10 4.58
CA CYS A 28 -35.65 -13.74 3.80
C CYS A 28 -35.62 -12.25 3.38
N VAL A 29 -36.56 -11.43 3.88
CA VAL A 29 -36.58 -9.99 3.67
C VAL A 29 -35.57 -9.34 4.61
N VAL A 30 -34.54 -8.71 4.03
CA VAL A 30 -33.63 -7.82 4.75
C VAL A 30 -34.48 -6.71 5.43
N PRO A 31 -34.25 -6.36 6.71
CA PRO A 31 -35.03 -5.32 7.39
C PRO A 31 -35.01 -3.98 6.62
N ARG A 32 -36.15 -3.27 6.59
CA ARG A 32 -36.27 -1.93 5.96
C ARG A 32 -35.23 -0.97 6.53
N PHE A 33 -34.55 -0.23 5.64
CA PHE A 33 -33.52 0.77 5.97
C PHE A 33 -34.03 1.79 6.99
N ARG A 34 -33.39 1.82 8.17
CA ARG A 34 -33.56 2.87 9.19
C ARG A 34 -32.33 3.77 9.32
N ASP A 35 -31.27 3.48 8.56
CA ASP A 35 -30.01 4.20 8.62
C ASP A 35 -29.95 5.23 7.49
N PHE A 36 -29.42 6.43 7.80
CA PHE A 36 -29.04 7.41 6.79
C PHE A 36 -27.90 6.87 5.92
N VAL A 37 -28.12 6.95 4.60
CA VAL A 37 -27.21 6.46 3.56
C VAL A 37 -27.07 7.55 2.50
N ILE A 38 -25.84 7.78 2.05
CA ILE A 38 -25.50 8.78 1.03
C ILE A 38 -24.29 8.30 0.21
N GLY A 39 -24.14 8.81 -1.02
CA GLY A 39 -23.01 8.55 -1.89
C GLY A 39 -22.94 7.15 -2.50
N LEU A 40 -24.00 6.34 -2.35
CA LEU A 40 -24.08 4.98 -2.86
C LEU A 40 -24.97 4.83 -4.10
N ASP A 41 -25.60 5.91 -4.59
CA ASP A 41 -26.48 5.86 -5.75
C ASP A 41 -25.74 5.51 -7.05
N VAL A 42 -24.61 6.17 -7.30
CA VAL A 42 -23.75 5.86 -8.46
C VAL A 42 -23.16 4.45 -8.34
N PRO A 43 -22.55 4.05 -7.21
CA PRO A 43 -22.12 2.66 -7.01
C PRO A 43 -23.22 1.63 -7.21
N LEU A 44 -24.45 1.91 -6.77
CA LEU A 44 -25.59 1.02 -6.96
C LEU A 44 -25.93 0.87 -8.43
N MET A 45 -25.95 1.98 -9.18
CA MET A 45 -26.20 1.96 -10.62
C MET A 45 -25.13 1.16 -11.37
N GLU A 46 -23.85 1.38 -11.08
CA GLU A 46 -22.73 0.66 -11.70
C GLU A 46 -22.78 -0.84 -11.37
N LEU A 47 -23.02 -1.18 -10.10
CA LEU A 47 -23.13 -2.57 -9.64
C LEU A 47 -24.28 -3.29 -10.36
N LYS A 48 -25.44 -2.63 -10.51
CA LYS A 48 -26.59 -3.16 -11.26
C LYS A 48 -26.23 -3.42 -12.73
N ILE A 49 -25.59 -2.44 -13.39
CA ILE A 49 -25.19 -2.58 -14.80
C ILE A 49 -24.26 -3.77 -14.97
N GLN A 50 -23.26 -3.94 -14.09
CA GLN A 50 -22.33 -5.06 -14.17
C GLN A 50 -23.00 -6.41 -13.87
N LEU A 51 -23.81 -6.49 -12.81
CA LEU A 51 -24.47 -7.72 -12.38
C LEU A 51 -25.41 -8.29 -13.46
N LEU A 52 -26.08 -7.41 -14.20
CA LEU A 52 -27.08 -7.79 -15.20
C LEU A 52 -26.50 -8.11 -16.59
N LYS A 53 -25.20 -7.91 -16.82
CA LYS A 53 -24.56 -8.31 -18.09
C LYS A 53 -24.71 -9.82 -18.31
N VAL A 54 -24.96 -10.23 -19.56
CA VAL A 54 -25.24 -11.64 -19.91
C VAL A 54 -24.07 -12.56 -19.52
N GLU A 55 -22.85 -12.14 -19.81
CA GLU A 55 -21.59 -12.85 -19.53
C GLU A 55 -21.24 -13.03 -18.04
N VAL A 56 -21.87 -12.26 -17.15
CA VAL A 56 -21.53 -12.24 -15.72
C VAL A 56 -22.37 -13.27 -14.97
N SER A 57 -21.84 -14.45 -14.66
CA SER A 57 -22.52 -15.40 -13.75
C SER A 57 -22.24 -15.12 -12.28
N MET A 58 -21.06 -14.58 -11.97
CA MET A 58 -20.64 -14.21 -10.63
C MET A 58 -19.95 -12.86 -10.67
N LEU A 59 -20.37 -11.95 -9.80
CA LEU A 59 -19.78 -10.63 -9.60
C LEU A 59 -19.23 -10.52 -8.18
N VAL A 60 -17.95 -10.13 -8.04
CA VAL A 60 -17.32 -9.90 -6.73
C VAL A 60 -17.29 -8.40 -6.43
N LEU A 61 -18.08 -7.96 -5.45
CA LEU A 61 -18.00 -6.63 -4.83
C LEU A 61 -16.88 -6.65 -3.77
N THR A 62 -15.77 -5.97 -4.05
CA THR A 62 -14.61 -5.93 -3.15
C THR A 62 -14.31 -4.50 -2.68
N ALA A 63 -13.97 -4.37 -1.40
CA ALA A 63 -13.54 -3.12 -0.76
C ALA A 63 -13.07 -3.42 0.66
N PRO A 64 -12.26 -2.56 1.29
CA PRO A 64 -11.84 -2.79 2.68
C PRO A 64 -13.00 -2.78 3.69
N GLY A 65 -12.71 -3.20 4.94
CA GLY A 65 -13.65 -3.14 6.06
C GLY A 65 -14.22 -1.72 6.25
N GLY A 66 -15.50 -1.60 6.64
CA GLY A 66 -16.13 -0.30 6.90
C GLY A 66 -16.49 0.55 5.68
N CYS A 67 -16.17 0.11 4.45
CA CYS A 67 -16.41 0.86 3.19
C CYS A 67 -17.89 0.84 2.70
N GLY A 68 -18.79 0.11 3.38
CA GLY A 68 -20.22 0.11 3.05
C GLY A 68 -20.71 -0.99 2.10
N LYS A 69 -19.91 -2.02 1.80
CA LYS A 69 -20.30 -3.15 0.92
C LYS A 69 -21.67 -3.77 1.25
N THR A 70 -21.85 -4.21 2.50
CA THR A 70 -23.12 -4.78 2.97
C THR A 70 -24.28 -3.77 2.86
N THR A 71 -24.00 -2.47 3.02
CA THR A 71 -25.02 -1.42 2.84
C THR A 71 -25.44 -1.32 1.38
N LEU A 72 -24.48 -1.29 0.45
CA LEU A 72 -24.72 -1.26 -0.99
C LEU A 72 -25.52 -2.49 -1.47
N VAL A 73 -25.18 -3.68 -0.98
CA VAL A 73 -25.91 -4.90 -1.31
C VAL A 73 -27.32 -4.92 -0.74
N LYS A 74 -27.51 -4.42 0.49
CA LYS A 74 -28.86 -4.25 1.05
C LYS A 74 -29.68 -3.25 0.23
N MET A 75 -29.08 -2.17 -0.31
CA MET A 75 -29.77 -1.26 -1.23
C MET A 75 -30.17 -1.97 -2.52
N LEU A 76 -29.26 -2.78 -3.08
CA LEU A 76 -29.52 -3.58 -4.27
C LEU A 76 -30.66 -4.61 -4.07
N ASP A 77 -30.70 -5.29 -2.93
CA ASP A 77 -31.80 -6.18 -2.56
C ASP A 77 -33.15 -5.45 -2.47
N HIS A 78 -33.14 -4.16 -2.13
CA HIS A 78 -34.35 -3.34 -2.02
C HIS A 78 -34.78 -2.62 -3.31
N ASP A 79 -33.91 -2.57 -4.32
CA ASP A 79 -34.08 -1.82 -5.56
C ASP A 79 -35.23 -2.38 -6.44
N ASP A 80 -36.11 -1.50 -6.91
CA ASP A 80 -37.32 -1.88 -7.65
C ASP A 80 -37.01 -2.59 -8.99
N HIS A 81 -35.93 -2.20 -9.67
CA HIS A 81 -35.53 -2.84 -10.92
C HIS A 81 -35.00 -4.25 -10.67
N ILE A 82 -34.16 -4.44 -9.66
CA ILE A 82 -33.65 -5.75 -9.26
C ILE A 82 -34.78 -6.65 -8.76
N LYS A 83 -35.69 -6.13 -7.92
CA LYS A 83 -36.90 -6.86 -7.50
C LYS A 83 -37.83 -7.17 -8.67
N GLY A 84 -37.94 -6.31 -9.68
CA GLY A 84 -38.70 -6.58 -10.89
C GLY A 84 -38.19 -7.80 -11.66
N ILE A 85 -36.87 -7.98 -11.70
CA ILE A 85 -36.20 -9.10 -12.39
C ILE A 85 -36.26 -10.39 -11.57
N PHE A 86 -35.80 -10.36 -10.31
CA PHE A 86 -35.59 -11.55 -9.50
C PHE A 86 -36.76 -11.88 -8.57
N LYS A 87 -37.67 -10.92 -8.32
CA LYS A 87 -38.84 -11.07 -7.44
C LYS A 87 -38.44 -11.61 -6.07
N GLU A 88 -39.09 -12.69 -5.61
CA GLU A 88 -38.81 -13.36 -4.33
C GLU A 88 -37.68 -14.40 -4.39
N ASN A 89 -36.84 -14.37 -5.44
CA ASN A 89 -35.73 -15.32 -5.62
C ASN A 89 -34.37 -14.63 -5.43
N ILE A 90 -34.33 -13.65 -4.53
CA ILE A 90 -33.09 -13.06 -4.03
C ILE A 90 -32.79 -13.74 -2.70
N PHE A 91 -31.63 -14.38 -2.59
CA PHE A 91 -31.22 -15.15 -1.42
C PHE A 91 -30.01 -14.50 -0.77
N PHE A 92 -30.22 -13.87 0.38
CA PHE A 92 -29.16 -13.22 1.15
C PHE A 92 -28.56 -14.17 2.18
N VAL A 93 -27.27 -14.49 2.04
CA VAL A 93 -26.56 -15.42 2.92
C VAL A 93 -25.29 -14.78 3.46
N PRO A 94 -25.25 -14.39 4.75
CA PRO A 94 -24.00 -13.99 5.39
C PRO A 94 -23.09 -15.22 5.54
N VAL A 95 -21.83 -15.07 5.15
CA VAL A 95 -20.82 -16.13 5.15
C VAL A 95 -19.87 -15.91 6.32
N SER A 96 -19.81 -16.88 7.23
CA SER A 96 -18.86 -16.84 8.35
C SER A 96 -17.47 -17.29 7.90
N LYS A 97 -16.46 -17.03 8.75
CA LYS A 97 -15.08 -17.46 8.55
C LYS A 97 -14.91 -18.98 8.36
N THR A 98 -15.80 -19.78 8.94
CA THR A 98 -15.90 -21.23 8.73
C THR A 98 -17.23 -21.52 8.02
N PRO A 99 -17.29 -21.34 6.69
CA PRO A 99 -18.54 -21.42 5.95
C PRO A 99 -19.12 -22.83 6.05
N ASN A 100 -20.40 -22.90 6.42
CA ASN A 100 -21.15 -24.16 6.42
C ASN A 100 -21.98 -24.24 5.14
N LEU A 101 -21.45 -24.97 4.16
CA LEU A 101 -22.04 -25.13 2.83
C LEU A 101 -23.48 -25.66 2.92
N LYS A 102 -23.74 -26.64 3.80
CA LYS A 102 -25.08 -27.22 4.00
C LYS A 102 -26.11 -26.16 4.38
N VAL A 103 -25.75 -25.20 5.25
CA VAL A 103 -26.65 -24.10 5.65
C VAL A 103 -26.95 -23.15 4.48
N ILE A 104 -25.95 -22.86 3.64
CA ILE A 104 -26.14 -22.01 2.45
C ILE A 104 -27.11 -22.68 1.47
N ILE A 105 -26.90 -23.97 1.22
CA ILE A 105 -27.72 -24.76 0.30
C ILE A 105 -29.13 -24.94 0.85
N GLN A 106 -29.26 -25.21 2.16
CA GLN A 106 -30.56 -25.31 2.79
C GLN A 106 -31.37 -24.04 2.61
N LYS A 107 -30.77 -22.86 2.82
CA LYS A 107 -31.43 -21.57 2.58
C LYS A 107 -31.86 -21.35 1.12
N LEU A 108 -31.12 -21.87 0.15
CA LEU A 108 -31.49 -21.81 -1.26
C LEU A 108 -32.68 -22.72 -1.59
N LEU A 109 -32.78 -23.85 -0.90
CA LEU A 109 -33.76 -24.90 -1.17
C LEU A 109 -34.99 -24.86 -0.24
N ASP A 110 -34.99 -24.02 0.79
CA ASP A 110 -35.97 -23.93 1.91
C ASP A 110 -37.41 -23.54 1.51
N LYS A 111 -37.76 -23.59 0.21
CA LYS A 111 -39.15 -23.46 -0.26
C LYS A 111 -39.88 -24.81 -0.36
N ASP A 112 -39.28 -25.92 0.06
CA ASP A 112 -39.91 -27.26 0.04
C ASP A 112 -39.60 -28.04 1.33
N ASP A 113 -40.60 -28.25 2.18
CA ASP A 113 -40.55 -28.95 3.50
C ASP A 113 -40.14 -30.45 3.42
N ARG A 114 -39.64 -30.91 2.27
CA ARG A 114 -39.41 -32.34 1.95
C ARG A 114 -37.96 -32.72 1.68
N LEU A 115 -37.01 -31.82 1.91
CA LEU A 115 -35.61 -32.12 1.63
C LEU A 115 -34.97 -33.02 2.71
N PRO A 116 -34.35 -34.15 2.34
CA PRO A 116 -33.57 -34.97 3.26
C PRO A 116 -32.41 -34.16 3.86
N ALA A 117 -32.01 -34.49 5.09
CA ALA A 117 -30.80 -33.93 5.67
C ALA A 117 -29.57 -34.33 4.84
N PHE A 118 -28.72 -33.36 4.49
CA PHE A 118 -27.52 -33.60 3.69
C PHE A 118 -26.51 -34.49 4.42
N GLN A 119 -26.06 -35.55 3.77
CA GLN A 119 -25.11 -36.51 4.34
C GLN A 119 -23.69 -35.94 4.33
N SER A 120 -23.27 -35.31 3.23
CA SER A 120 -21.97 -34.63 3.07
C SER A 120 -22.11 -33.29 2.36
N ASP A 121 -21.00 -32.56 2.21
CA ASP A 121 -20.99 -31.31 1.42
C ASP A 121 -21.15 -31.61 -0.08
N GLU A 122 -20.60 -32.73 -0.55
CA GLU A 122 -20.75 -33.22 -1.92
C GLU A 122 -22.22 -33.57 -2.23
N ASP A 123 -22.89 -34.31 -1.34
CA ASP A 123 -24.31 -34.62 -1.47
C ASP A 123 -25.18 -33.36 -1.54
N ALA A 124 -24.87 -32.35 -0.71
CA ALA A 124 -25.58 -31.08 -0.76
C ALA A 124 -25.39 -30.34 -2.09
N ILE A 125 -24.17 -30.35 -2.66
CA ILE A 125 -23.89 -29.75 -3.98
C ILE A 125 -24.57 -30.52 -5.10
N ASP A 126 -24.52 -31.86 -5.10
CA ASP A 126 -25.15 -32.69 -6.12
C ASP A 126 -26.66 -32.47 -6.15
N GLN A 127 -27.30 -32.37 -4.98
CA GLN A 127 -28.71 -32.03 -4.87
C GLN A 127 -29.00 -30.61 -5.38
N LEU A 128 -28.16 -29.64 -5.04
CA LEU A 128 -28.28 -28.28 -5.55
C LEU A 128 -28.17 -28.24 -7.08
N GLU A 129 -27.20 -28.94 -7.66
CA GLU A 129 -26.96 -29.00 -9.11
C GLU A 129 -28.14 -29.64 -9.85
N GLN A 130 -28.78 -30.66 -9.27
CA GLN A 130 -29.98 -31.29 -9.84
C GLN A 130 -31.21 -30.36 -9.75
N MET A 131 -31.35 -29.60 -8.67
CA MET A 131 -32.52 -28.76 -8.42
C MET A 131 -32.45 -27.38 -9.09
N LEU A 132 -31.27 -26.76 -9.19
CA LEU A 132 -31.11 -25.41 -9.75
C LEU A 132 -31.69 -25.27 -11.16
N PRO A 133 -31.43 -26.19 -12.11
CA PRO A 133 -32.02 -26.13 -13.44
C PRO A 133 -33.54 -26.20 -13.43
N VAL A 134 -34.15 -26.93 -12.50
CA VAL A 134 -35.61 -27.02 -12.35
C VAL A 134 -36.18 -25.70 -11.81
N LEU A 135 -35.49 -25.07 -10.86
CA LEU A 135 -35.87 -23.76 -10.32
C LEU A 135 -35.77 -22.66 -11.39
N VAL A 136 -34.69 -22.68 -12.19
CA VAL A 136 -34.43 -21.72 -13.27
C VAL A 136 -35.35 -21.93 -14.48
N LYS A 137 -35.64 -23.18 -14.89
CA LYS A 137 -36.51 -23.51 -16.04
C LYS A 137 -37.95 -23.02 -15.90
N LYS A 138 -38.42 -22.70 -14.69
CA LYS A 138 -39.71 -22.02 -14.47
C LYS A 138 -39.69 -20.52 -14.85
N ASN A 139 -38.66 -20.08 -15.59
CA ASN A 139 -38.41 -18.70 -15.98
C ASN A 139 -38.35 -17.75 -14.78
N LYS A 140 -37.78 -18.24 -13.68
CA LYS A 140 -37.59 -17.50 -12.43
C LYS A 140 -36.11 -17.21 -12.27
N PRO A 141 -35.65 -15.99 -12.58
CA PRO A 141 -34.26 -15.60 -12.33
C PRO A 141 -33.95 -15.71 -10.84
N ILE A 142 -32.74 -16.17 -10.52
CA ILE A 142 -32.25 -16.33 -9.15
C ILE A 142 -31.03 -15.44 -8.95
N LEU A 143 -31.01 -14.71 -7.84
CA LEU A 143 -29.86 -13.95 -7.37
C LEU A 143 -29.43 -14.50 -6.01
N LEU A 144 -28.25 -15.11 -5.95
CA LEU A 144 -27.63 -15.53 -4.70
C LEU A 144 -26.63 -14.47 -4.25
N ILE A 145 -26.84 -13.92 -3.06
CA ILE A 145 -25.96 -12.93 -2.43
C ILE A 145 -25.19 -13.63 -1.30
N LEU A 146 -23.87 -13.70 -1.44
CA LEU A 146 -22.94 -14.22 -0.43
C LEU A 146 -22.21 -13.03 0.21
N ASP A 147 -22.62 -12.65 1.43
CA ASP A 147 -22.11 -11.46 2.12
C ASP A 147 -20.94 -11.80 3.07
N ASP A 148 -19.89 -10.98 3.04
CA ASP A 148 -18.64 -11.05 3.84
C ASP A 148 -17.84 -12.34 3.67
N VAL A 149 -17.60 -12.75 2.42
CA VAL A 149 -16.78 -13.94 2.09
C VAL A 149 -15.30 -13.66 2.39
N TRP A 150 -14.69 -14.53 3.21
CA TRP A 150 -13.31 -14.43 3.67
C TRP A 150 -12.29 -14.97 2.66
N SER A 151 -11.05 -14.47 2.73
CA SER A 151 -9.92 -14.99 1.95
C SER A 151 -9.70 -16.49 2.20
N GLY A 152 -9.30 -17.22 1.15
CA GLY A 152 -9.17 -18.68 1.18
C GLY A 152 -10.48 -19.46 0.95
N SER A 153 -11.64 -18.80 0.98
CA SER A 153 -12.94 -19.43 0.68
C SER A 153 -13.27 -19.48 -0.83
N GLU A 154 -12.29 -19.27 -1.72
CA GLU A 154 -12.50 -19.29 -3.18
C GLU A 154 -12.99 -20.66 -3.69
N SER A 155 -12.54 -21.74 -3.05
CA SER A 155 -12.99 -23.10 -3.37
C SER A 155 -14.50 -23.27 -3.12
N LEU A 156 -15.04 -22.62 -2.09
CA LEU A 156 -16.49 -22.56 -1.83
C LEU A 156 -17.21 -21.88 -2.99
N LEU A 157 -16.73 -20.72 -3.43
CA LEU A 157 -17.34 -19.96 -4.53
C LEU A 157 -17.40 -20.78 -5.82
N LYS A 158 -16.35 -21.55 -6.13
CA LYS A 158 -16.33 -22.46 -7.28
C LYS A 158 -17.44 -23.51 -7.23
N LYS A 159 -17.74 -24.05 -6.05
CA LYS A 159 -18.82 -25.04 -5.87
C LYS A 159 -20.22 -24.47 -6.20
N PHE A 160 -20.41 -23.15 -6.09
CA PHE A 160 -21.68 -22.50 -6.43
C PHE A 160 -21.74 -21.96 -7.87
N ALA A 161 -20.63 -21.95 -8.61
CA ALA A 161 -20.47 -21.25 -9.88
C ALA A 161 -21.08 -21.99 -11.10
N PHE A 162 -22.35 -22.38 -11.02
CA PHE A 162 -23.06 -23.05 -12.11
C PHE A 162 -23.29 -22.13 -13.31
N ARG A 163 -23.00 -22.60 -14.52
CA ARG A 163 -23.26 -21.86 -15.77
C ARG A 163 -24.70 -22.09 -16.23
N LEU A 164 -25.63 -21.37 -15.62
CA LEU A 164 -27.05 -21.44 -15.93
C LEU A 164 -27.58 -20.07 -16.36
N PRO A 165 -28.44 -20.00 -17.40
CA PRO A 165 -29.10 -18.74 -17.76
C PRO A 165 -29.94 -18.27 -16.58
N ASN A 166 -30.00 -16.95 -16.33
CA ASN A 166 -30.80 -16.34 -15.26
C ASN A 166 -30.42 -16.75 -13.82
N TYR A 167 -29.24 -17.35 -13.60
CA TYR A 167 -28.65 -17.55 -12.28
C TYR A 167 -27.45 -16.62 -12.11
N LYS A 168 -27.53 -15.73 -11.12
CA LYS A 168 -26.49 -14.73 -10.82
C LYS A 168 -26.03 -14.88 -9.38
N ILE A 169 -24.73 -14.69 -9.15
CA ILE A 169 -24.14 -14.66 -7.81
C ILE A 169 -23.49 -13.30 -7.59
N LEU A 170 -23.83 -12.65 -6.49
CA LEU A 170 -23.14 -11.46 -6.00
C LEU A 170 -22.40 -11.82 -4.72
N VAL A 171 -21.09 -11.64 -4.72
CA VAL A 171 -20.22 -11.91 -3.57
C VAL A 171 -19.74 -10.60 -3.01
N THR A 172 -19.84 -10.37 -1.70
CA THR A 172 -19.10 -9.28 -1.05
C THR A 172 -17.87 -9.83 -0.34
N SER A 173 -16.73 -9.15 -0.47
CA SER A 173 -15.50 -9.56 0.22
C SER A 173 -14.62 -8.36 0.54
N ARG A 174 -13.76 -8.52 1.55
CA ARG A 174 -12.72 -7.54 1.89
C ARG A 174 -11.50 -7.66 1.00
N THR A 175 -11.27 -8.86 0.47
CA THR A 175 -10.20 -9.20 -0.46
C THR A 175 -10.76 -9.28 -1.87
N ALA A 176 -10.00 -8.85 -2.85
CA ALA A 176 -10.29 -9.15 -4.24
C ALA A 176 -10.03 -10.64 -4.49
N PHE A 177 -10.73 -11.21 -5.47
CA PHE A 177 -10.50 -12.59 -5.90
C PHE A 177 -10.11 -12.58 -7.38
N PRO A 178 -8.81 -12.42 -7.70
CA PRO A 178 -8.33 -12.21 -9.08
C PRO A 178 -8.71 -13.34 -10.06
N ARG A 179 -8.98 -14.54 -9.52
CA ARG A 179 -9.42 -15.69 -10.32
C ARG A 179 -10.82 -15.54 -10.92
N PHE A 180 -11.63 -14.60 -10.44
CA PHE A 180 -12.95 -14.33 -10.99
C PHE A 180 -12.90 -13.13 -11.93
N SER A 181 -13.45 -13.32 -13.13
CA SER A 181 -13.35 -12.36 -14.24
C SER A 181 -14.06 -11.04 -14.01
N PHE A 182 -15.06 -11.01 -13.13
CA PHE A 182 -15.89 -9.82 -12.89
C PHE A 182 -15.79 -9.39 -11.43
N THR A 183 -15.15 -8.25 -11.21
CA THR A 183 -14.95 -7.65 -9.90
C THR A 183 -15.34 -6.17 -9.97
N TYR A 184 -16.14 -5.72 -9.01
CA TYR A 184 -16.48 -4.32 -8.77
C TYR A 184 -15.77 -3.84 -7.50
N LYS A 185 -14.81 -2.91 -7.64
CA LYS A 185 -14.07 -2.34 -6.50
C LYS A 185 -14.80 -1.09 -5.98
N LEU A 186 -15.45 -1.21 -4.84
CA LEU A 186 -16.15 -0.09 -4.19
C LEU A 186 -15.12 0.85 -3.55
N LYS A 187 -15.20 2.12 -3.92
CA LYS A 187 -14.35 3.19 -3.37
C LYS A 187 -14.97 3.77 -2.09
N PRO A 188 -14.16 4.36 -1.19
CA PRO A 188 -14.66 5.22 -0.12
C PRO A 188 -15.51 6.37 -0.67
N LEU A 189 -16.28 7.01 0.21
CA LEU A 189 -17.07 8.18 -0.17
C LEU A 189 -16.17 9.32 -0.66
N ASN A 190 -16.67 10.11 -1.61
CA ASN A 190 -16.02 11.38 -1.96
C ASN A 190 -16.15 12.39 -0.81
N ASP A 191 -15.40 13.49 -0.89
CA ASP A 191 -15.32 14.48 0.19
C ASP A 191 -16.69 15.09 0.55
N ASP A 192 -17.56 15.32 -0.43
CA ASP A 192 -18.88 15.93 -0.22
C ASP A 192 -19.83 14.97 0.51
N ASP A 193 -19.94 13.72 0.02
CA ASP A 193 -20.75 12.68 0.65
C ASP A 193 -20.22 12.30 2.04
N ALA A 194 -18.90 12.28 2.20
CA ALA A 194 -18.24 12.02 3.48
C ALA A 194 -18.56 13.12 4.50
N MET A 195 -18.47 14.38 4.06
CA MET A 195 -18.82 15.56 4.86
C MET A 195 -20.28 15.53 5.29
N GLU A 196 -21.20 15.20 4.38
CA GLU A 196 -22.62 15.13 4.67
C GLU A 196 -22.95 13.99 5.64
N LEU A 197 -22.40 12.80 5.41
CA LEU A 197 -22.57 11.65 6.31
C LEU A 197 -22.05 11.95 7.74
N PHE A 198 -20.90 12.63 7.83
CA PHE A 198 -20.35 13.05 9.11
C PHE A 198 -21.26 14.08 9.80
N ARG A 199 -21.72 15.12 9.09
CA ARG A 199 -22.61 16.15 9.65
C ARG A 199 -23.90 15.56 10.19
N HIS A 200 -24.52 14.63 9.45
CA HIS A 200 -25.68 13.89 9.93
C HIS A 200 -25.34 13.10 11.22
N SER A 201 -24.24 12.36 11.22
CA SER A 201 -23.84 11.52 12.36
C SER A 201 -23.45 12.33 13.60
N ALA A 202 -22.93 13.55 13.42
CA ALA A 202 -22.56 14.49 14.47
C ALA A 202 -23.71 15.41 14.93
N GLY A 203 -24.91 15.29 14.33
CA GLY A 203 -26.08 16.09 14.72
C GLY A 203 -26.01 17.56 14.32
N LEU A 204 -25.25 17.88 13.27
CA LEU A 204 -25.02 19.26 12.86
C LEU A 204 -26.11 19.82 11.92
N GLN A 205 -27.05 18.98 11.48
CA GLN A 205 -28.12 19.37 10.54
C GLN A 205 -29.41 19.81 11.24
N ASP A 206 -29.69 19.29 12.44
CA ASP A 206 -31.00 19.44 13.09
C ASP A 206 -31.09 20.63 14.06
N GLY A 207 -30.06 21.49 14.11
CA GLY A 207 -29.99 22.61 15.07
C GLY A 207 -29.97 22.19 16.54
N SER A 208 -29.83 20.90 16.82
CA SER A 208 -29.87 20.28 18.15
C SER A 208 -28.50 20.27 18.85
N SER A 209 -27.43 20.68 18.17
CA SER A 209 -26.12 20.89 18.78
C SER A 209 -26.03 22.26 19.43
N SER A 210 -25.54 22.31 20.67
CA SER A 210 -25.26 23.56 21.40
C SER A 210 -24.07 24.35 20.83
N TYR A 211 -23.26 23.72 19.99
CA TYR A 211 -22.09 24.31 19.35
C TYR A 211 -22.00 23.87 17.88
N ILE A 212 -21.75 24.83 16.99
CA ILE A 212 -21.50 24.57 15.58
C ILE A 212 -19.99 24.72 15.35
N PRO A 213 -19.27 23.63 15.03
CA PRO A 213 -17.83 23.69 14.75
C PRO A 213 -17.56 24.44 13.44
N ASP A 214 -16.39 25.08 13.37
CA ASP A 214 -15.90 25.72 12.16
C ASP A 214 -15.74 24.72 11.00
N GLY A 215 -15.99 25.17 9.77
CA GLY A 215 -15.96 24.33 8.57
C GLY A 215 -14.60 23.69 8.31
N GLU A 216 -13.50 24.41 8.55
CA GLU A 216 -12.14 23.89 8.38
C GLU A 216 -11.81 22.80 9.42
N MET A 217 -12.32 22.96 10.64
CA MET A 217 -12.20 21.94 11.68
C MET A 217 -12.90 20.64 11.28
N VAL A 218 -14.13 20.75 10.76
CA VAL A 218 -14.88 19.58 10.29
C VAL A 218 -14.17 18.91 9.12
N LYS A 219 -13.67 19.69 8.14
CA LYS A 219 -12.89 19.15 7.01
C LYS A 219 -11.68 18.34 7.49
N LYS A 220 -10.92 18.84 8.46
CA LYS A 220 -9.78 18.10 9.03
C LYS A 220 -10.19 16.77 9.66
N ILE A 221 -11.32 16.73 10.37
CA ILE A 221 -11.83 15.49 10.98
C ILE A 221 -12.36 14.51 9.92
N VAL A 222 -13.06 15.01 8.92
CA VAL A 222 -13.57 14.18 7.81
C VAL A 222 -12.41 13.59 7.01
N LYS A 223 -11.36 14.38 6.75
CA LYS A 223 -10.15 13.92 6.06
C LYS A 223 -9.51 12.74 6.81
N GLY A 224 -9.30 12.84 8.11
CA GLY A 224 -8.73 11.73 8.92
C GLY A 224 -9.61 10.46 8.96
N CYS A 225 -10.89 10.53 8.56
CA CYS A 225 -11.73 9.34 8.42
C CYS A 225 -11.57 8.65 7.05
N GLY A 226 -10.82 9.24 6.11
CA GLY A 226 -10.48 8.66 4.80
C GLY A 226 -11.68 8.32 3.91
N GLY A 227 -12.82 8.99 4.10
CA GLY A 227 -14.07 8.70 3.37
C GLY A 227 -14.75 7.37 3.76
N PHE A 228 -14.29 6.68 4.80
CA PHE A 228 -14.88 5.41 5.24
C PHE A 228 -16.20 5.64 6.00
N PRO A 229 -17.36 5.16 5.50
CA PRO A 229 -18.64 5.38 6.15
C PRO A 229 -18.69 4.99 7.63
N LEU A 230 -18.06 3.87 8.00
CA LEU A 230 -18.03 3.41 9.38
C LEU A 230 -17.23 4.37 10.29
N ALA A 231 -16.03 4.79 9.85
CA ALA A 231 -15.20 5.74 10.59
C ALA A 231 -15.93 7.09 10.77
N LEU A 232 -16.53 7.62 9.70
CA LEU A 232 -17.31 8.86 9.73
C LEU A 232 -18.48 8.78 10.72
N LYS A 233 -19.22 7.66 10.72
CA LYS A 233 -20.35 7.44 11.65
C LYS A 233 -19.87 7.34 13.10
N VAL A 234 -18.82 6.59 13.38
CA VAL A 234 -18.27 6.38 14.73
C VAL A 234 -17.73 7.70 15.29
N VAL A 235 -16.88 8.41 14.53
CA VAL A 235 -16.30 9.69 14.97
C VAL A 235 -17.38 10.75 15.11
N GLY A 236 -18.29 10.86 14.14
CA GLY A 236 -19.41 11.80 14.19
C GLY A 236 -20.27 11.61 15.44
N LYS A 237 -20.69 10.37 15.72
CA LYS A 237 -21.45 10.04 16.94
C LYS A 237 -20.68 10.38 18.22
N SER A 238 -19.36 10.16 18.25
CA SER A 238 -18.53 10.50 19.41
C SER A 238 -18.50 12.01 19.74
N LEU A 239 -18.73 12.85 18.72
CA LEU A 239 -18.70 14.31 18.81
C LEU A 239 -20.11 14.93 18.90
N PHE A 240 -21.16 14.12 18.74
CA PHE A 240 -22.55 14.55 18.86
C PHE A 240 -22.79 15.21 20.24
N GLY A 241 -23.27 16.46 20.22
CA GLY A 241 -23.58 17.24 21.44
C GLY A 241 -22.38 17.60 22.32
N LYS A 242 -21.13 17.43 21.83
CA LYS A 242 -19.92 17.78 22.59
C LYS A 242 -19.60 19.28 22.49
N SER A 243 -18.89 19.80 23.50
CA SER A 243 -18.52 21.21 23.57
C SER A 243 -17.42 21.59 22.58
N ALA A 244 -17.31 22.88 22.27
CA ALA A 244 -16.24 23.42 21.42
C ALA A 244 -14.84 22.94 21.81
N VAL A 245 -14.56 22.85 23.12
CA VAL A 245 -13.26 22.41 23.64
C VAL A 245 -12.97 20.96 23.23
N THR A 246 -13.95 20.06 23.25
CA THR A 246 -13.76 18.66 22.84
C THR A 246 -13.45 18.55 21.34
N TRP A 247 -14.11 19.35 20.50
CA TRP A 247 -13.85 19.42 19.07
C TRP A 247 -12.43 19.93 18.78
N HIS A 248 -12.02 21.05 19.39
CA HIS A 248 -10.67 21.58 19.25
C HIS A 248 -9.62 20.61 19.79
N LEU A 249 -9.87 19.96 20.93
CA LEU A 249 -8.98 18.94 21.49
C LEU A 249 -8.84 17.75 20.54
N ARG A 250 -9.90 17.35 19.83
CA ARG A 250 -9.83 16.28 18.84
C ARG A 250 -8.92 16.66 17.67
N VAL A 251 -9.15 17.82 17.07
CA VAL A 251 -8.32 18.31 15.96
C VAL A 251 -6.88 18.53 16.40
N ALA A 252 -6.68 19.06 17.61
CA ALA A 252 -5.35 19.20 18.19
C ALA A 252 -4.70 17.82 18.32
N LYS A 253 -5.34 16.82 18.94
CA LYS A 253 -4.80 15.46 19.04
C LYS A 253 -4.36 14.91 17.68
N TRP A 254 -5.20 14.99 16.65
CA TRP A 254 -4.84 14.49 15.31
C TRP A 254 -3.70 15.29 14.66
N SER A 255 -3.68 16.61 14.85
CA SER A 255 -2.56 17.45 14.40
C SER A 255 -1.26 17.18 15.15
N HIS A 256 -1.32 16.51 16.31
CA HIS A 256 -0.18 16.10 17.14
C HIS A 256 0.13 14.59 17.01
N GLY A 257 -0.33 13.94 15.93
CA GLY A 257 0.00 12.55 15.63
C GLY A 257 -0.77 11.48 16.41
N PHE A 258 -1.84 11.84 17.14
CA PHE A 258 -2.74 10.85 17.72
C PHE A 258 -3.70 10.31 16.65
N SER A 259 -3.80 8.99 16.54
CA SER A 259 -4.67 8.33 15.56
C SER A 259 -6.16 8.39 15.98
N ILE A 260 -7.05 8.22 15.00
CA ILE A 260 -8.46 7.85 15.21
C ILE A 260 -8.60 6.60 16.10
N LEU A 261 -7.60 5.72 16.10
CA LEU A 261 -7.57 4.43 16.81
C LEU A 261 -6.99 4.52 18.23
N ASP A 262 -6.36 5.64 18.61
CA ASP A 262 -5.74 5.82 19.94
C ASP A 262 -6.70 6.37 21.00
N THR A 263 -7.91 6.73 20.58
CA THR A 263 -8.95 7.22 21.49
C THR A 263 -9.83 6.07 21.97
N ASP A 264 -10.43 6.18 23.17
CA ASP A 264 -11.41 5.23 23.76
C ASP A 264 -12.72 5.05 22.93
N ILE A 265 -12.64 5.27 21.62
CA ILE A 265 -13.74 5.44 20.70
C ILE A 265 -13.86 4.15 19.91
N ASP A 266 -14.66 3.28 20.52
CA ASP A 266 -15.30 2.10 19.96
C ASP A 266 -14.38 1.00 19.40
N SER A 267 -14.29 -0.10 20.16
CA SER A 267 -13.61 -1.35 19.76
C SER A 267 -14.07 -1.84 18.39
N ASP A 268 -15.30 -1.54 17.99
CA ASP A 268 -15.94 -2.05 16.79
C ASP A 268 -15.28 -1.54 15.49
N LEU A 269 -14.82 -0.27 15.45
CA LEU A 269 -14.10 0.26 14.28
C LEU A 269 -12.73 -0.40 14.16
N LEU A 270 -12.01 -0.47 15.28
CA LEU A 270 -10.69 -1.08 15.34
C LEU A 270 -10.77 -2.58 14.97
N GLU A 271 -11.74 -3.32 15.51
CA GLU A 271 -11.98 -4.73 15.18
C GLU A 271 -12.34 -4.92 13.70
N CYS A 272 -13.17 -4.04 13.13
CA CYS A 272 -13.53 -4.09 11.70
C CYS A 272 -12.31 -3.88 10.79
N LEU A 273 -11.42 -2.96 11.14
CA LEU A 273 -10.19 -2.71 10.39
C LEU A 273 -9.16 -3.84 10.60
N GLN A 274 -8.93 -4.25 11.85
CA GLN A 274 -8.00 -5.32 12.22
C GLN A 274 -8.36 -6.67 11.62
N SER A 275 -9.65 -6.98 11.46
CA SER A 275 -10.08 -8.22 10.80
C SER A 275 -9.68 -8.28 9.32
N SER A 276 -9.29 -7.15 8.71
CA SER A 276 -8.66 -7.13 7.37
C SER A 276 -7.17 -7.52 7.40
N LEU A 277 -6.56 -7.60 8.59
CA LEU A 277 -5.16 -7.98 8.85
C LEU A 277 -5.01 -9.41 9.41
N GLU A 278 -6.00 -10.27 9.22
CA GLU A 278 -5.91 -11.68 9.66
C GLU A 278 -5.02 -12.51 8.71
N PHE A 279 -3.70 -12.34 8.85
CA PHE A 279 -2.70 -13.17 8.18
C PHE A 279 -2.52 -14.51 8.90
N LYS A 280 -2.33 -15.61 8.15
CA LYS A 280 -2.14 -16.97 8.72
C LYS A 280 -0.81 -17.61 8.29
N GLY A 281 -0.18 -18.35 9.20
CA GLY A 281 0.96 -19.21 8.89
C GLY A 281 2.12 -18.45 8.22
N HIS A 282 2.45 -18.82 6.98
CA HIS A 282 3.54 -18.21 6.20
C HIS A 282 3.27 -16.74 5.78
N GLU A 283 2.05 -16.23 5.96
CA GLU A 283 1.67 -14.85 5.63
C GLU A 283 2.12 -13.80 6.66
N MET A 284 2.83 -14.20 7.73
CA MET A 284 3.28 -13.26 8.76
C MET A 284 4.17 -12.14 8.19
N ILE A 285 4.93 -12.42 7.14
CA ILE A 285 5.74 -11.41 6.43
C ILE A 285 4.84 -10.32 5.82
N LEU A 286 3.65 -10.66 5.31
CA LEU A 286 2.71 -9.69 4.75
C LEU A 286 2.18 -8.72 5.81
N ARG A 287 1.97 -9.20 7.04
CA ARG A 287 1.60 -8.35 8.17
C ARG A 287 2.71 -7.35 8.46
N GLU A 288 3.95 -7.81 8.48
CA GLU A 288 5.12 -6.98 8.73
C GLU A 288 5.33 -5.95 7.59
N CYS A 289 5.21 -6.38 6.33
CA CYS A 289 5.23 -5.53 5.14
C CYS A 289 4.14 -4.44 5.18
N PHE A 290 2.90 -4.81 5.51
CA PHE A 290 1.80 -3.85 5.68
C PHE A 290 2.13 -2.79 6.75
N MET A 291 2.69 -3.22 7.88
CA MET A 291 3.07 -2.31 8.96
C MET A 291 4.23 -1.38 8.55
N ASP A 292 5.17 -1.86 7.74
CA ASP A 292 6.27 -1.03 7.22
C ASP A 292 5.80 0.07 6.28
N LEU A 293 4.68 -0.10 5.56
CA LEU A 293 4.11 0.97 4.72
C LEU A 293 3.79 2.23 5.54
N GLY A 294 3.47 2.07 6.84
CA GLY A 294 3.27 3.18 7.78
C GLY A 294 4.50 4.06 7.97
N SER A 295 5.69 3.58 7.57
CA SER A 295 6.96 4.32 7.66
C SER A 295 7.09 5.42 6.60
N PHE A 296 6.19 5.49 5.62
CA PHE A 296 6.17 6.56 4.63
C PHE A 296 5.12 7.62 5.02
N PRO A 297 5.29 8.89 4.62
CA PRO A 297 4.32 9.94 4.94
C PRO A 297 2.93 9.70 4.31
N GLU A 298 1.91 10.31 4.90
CA GLU A 298 0.52 10.35 4.40
C GLU A 298 0.46 10.94 2.98
N ASP A 299 -0.49 10.49 2.16
CA ASP A 299 -0.75 10.97 0.79
C ASP A 299 0.43 10.88 -0.21
N GLN A 300 1.55 10.23 0.15
CA GLN A 300 2.72 10.12 -0.73
C GLN A 300 2.72 8.83 -1.55
N LYS A 301 3.19 8.96 -2.79
CA LYS A 301 3.55 7.82 -3.64
C LYS A 301 4.79 7.15 -3.07
N ILE A 302 4.65 5.91 -2.61
CA ILE A 302 5.77 5.11 -2.12
C ILE A 302 6.39 4.38 -3.32
N PRO A 303 7.63 4.68 -3.73
CA PRO A 303 8.25 3.98 -4.85
C PRO A 303 8.40 2.49 -4.56
N VAL A 304 8.01 1.62 -5.49
CA VAL A 304 8.16 0.16 -5.34
C VAL A 304 9.62 -0.22 -5.10
N ALA A 305 10.56 0.46 -5.77
CA ALA A 305 11.99 0.28 -5.55
C ALA A 305 12.40 0.48 -4.08
N ALA A 306 11.82 1.48 -3.38
CA ALA A 306 12.13 1.72 -1.97
C ALA A 306 11.66 0.56 -1.08
N LEU A 307 10.53 -0.07 -1.42
CA LEU A 307 9.99 -1.23 -0.70
C LEU A 307 10.81 -2.49 -0.98
N ILE A 308 11.23 -2.71 -2.24
CA ILE A 308 12.15 -3.81 -2.60
C ILE A 308 13.41 -3.70 -1.74
N ASP A 309 14.03 -2.53 -1.72
CA ASP A 309 15.29 -2.31 -1.02
C ASP A 309 15.19 -2.55 0.49
N MET A 310 14.12 -2.02 1.09
CA MET A 310 13.91 -2.13 2.52
C MET A 310 13.50 -3.55 2.93
N TRP A 311 12.54 -4.17 2.25
CA TRP A 311 12.00 -5.48 2.64
C TRP A 311 12.95 -6.63 2.35
N SER A 312 13.79 -6.53 1.30
CA SER A 312 14.84 -7.52 1.06
C SER A 312 15.81 -7.61 2.25
N GLU A 313 16.14 -6.48 2.87
CA GLU A 313 17.01 -6.45 4.05
C GLU A 313 16.29 -6.87 5.35
N LEU A 314 15.10 -6.30 5.60
CA LEU A 314 14.38 -6.56 6.85
C LEU A 314 13.96 -8.02 6.98
N TYR A 315 13.58 -8.65 5.88
CA TYR A 315 13.00 -10.00 5.86
C TYR A 315 13.87 -11.03 5.14
N GLU A 316 15.12 -10.68 4.81
CA GLU A 316 16.10 -11.57 4.18
C GLU A 316 15.54 -12.24 2.92
N LEU A 317 14.78 -11.46 2.13
CA LEU A 317 14.21 -11.90 0.87
C LEU A 317 15.29 -11.80 -0.22
N VAL A 318 15.26 -12.75 -1.17
CA VAL A 318 16.16 -12.73 -2.32
C VAL A 318 16.08 -11.36 -3.01
N GLU A 319 17.24 -10.77 -3.32
CA GLU A 319 17.37 -9.43 -3.91
C GLU A 319 16.81 -9.33 -5.35
N ASP A 320 16.27 -10.41 -5.92
CA ASP A 320 15.61 -10.39 -7.23
C ASP A 320 14.27 -9.63 -7.24
N GLY A 321 13.82 -9.17 -6.07
CA GLY A 321 12.62 -8.36 -5.89
C GLY A 321 11.32 -9.15 -6.03
N ILE A 322 11.34 -10.39 -6.53
CA ILE A 322 10.15 -11.17 -6.88
C ILE A 322 9.27 -11.41 -5.65
N HIS A 323 9.88 -11.68 -4.51
CA HIS A 323 9.16 -11.94 -3.25
C HIS A 323 8.49 -10.67 -2.73
N VAL A 324 9.17 -9.52 -2.82
CA VAL A 324 8.61 -8.22 -2.42
C VAL A 324 7.44 -7.85 -3.33
N ILE A 325 7.60 -8.04 -4.63
CA ILE A 325 6.56 -7.82 -5.63
C ILE A 325 5.33 -8.70 -5.35
N ALA A 326 5.53 -9.99 -5.07
CA ALA A 326 4.45 -10.89 -4.72
C ALA A 326 3.71 -10.42 -3.46
N ASN A 327 4.44 -9.95 -2.45
CA ASN A 327 3.86 -9.38 -1.24
C ASN A 327 3.04 -8.11 -1.53
N LEU A 328 3.52 -7.24 -2.42
CA LEU A 328 2.79 -6.03 -2.84
C LEU A 328 1.49 -6.37 -3.56
N HIS A 329 1.53 -7.35 -4.47
CA HIS A 329 0.32 -7.84 -5.14
C HIS A 329 -0.70 -8.41 -4.16
N GLU A 330 -0.25 -9.12 -3.14
CA GLU A 330 -1.13 -9.67 -2.11
C GLU A 330 -1.72 -8.58 -1.21
N ILE A 331 -0.92 -7.60 -0.76
CA ILE A 331 -1.39 -6.42 -0.01
C ILE A 331 -2.43 -5.64 -0.83
N ASN A 332 -2.19 -5.46 -2.13
CA ASN A 332 -3.12 -4.82 -3.06
C ASN A 332 -4.41 -5.62 -3.23
N THR A 333 -4.31 -6.94 -3.36
CA THR A 333 -5.46 -7.86 -3.45
C THR A 333 -6.30 -7.79 -2.17
N ARG A 334 -5.69 -7.59 -1.01
CA ARG A 334 -6.41 -7.38 0.26
C ARG A 334 -7.00 -5.98 0.44
N ASN A 335 -6.84 -5.10 -0.55
CA ASN A 335 -7.24 -3.69 -0.50
C ASN A 335 -6.61 -2.92 0.68
N LEU A 336 -5.42 -3.32 1.13
CA LEU A 336 -4.70 -2.67 2.24
C LEU A 336 -3.79 -1.52 1.74
N ALA A 337 -3.40 -1.58 0.48
CA ALA A 337 -2.75 -0.51 -0.26
C ALA A 337 -3.14 -0.64 -1.74
N ASN A 338 -2.84 0.37 -2.56
CA ASN A 338 -3.11 0.35 -4.00
C ASN A 338 -1.77 0.36 -4.76
N LEU A 339 -1.47 -0.74 -5.45
CA LEU A 339 -0.31 -0.84 -6.34
C LEU A 339 -0.66 -0.25 -7.69
N VAL A 340 0.08 0.77 -8.12
CA VAL A 340 -0.07 1.42 -9.42
C VAL A 340 1.13 1.06 -10.28
N VAL A 341 0.90 0.23 -11.29
CA VAL A 341 1.90 -0.13 -12.31
C VAL A 341 1.74 0.82 -13.49
N THR A 342 2.81 1.50 -13.83
CA THR A 342 2.82 2.59 -14.82
C THR A 342 3.12 2.10 -16.24
N ARG A 343 3.82 0.97 -16.40
CA ARG A 343 4.16 0.39 -17.71
C ARG A 343 3.20 -0.74 -18.11
N GLN A 344 2.83 -0.78 -19.40
CA GLN A 344 2.01 -1.84 -20.00
C GLN A 344 2.81 -3.08 -20.43
N ASP A 345 4.15 -3.05 -20.37
CA ASP A 345 5.01 -4.18 -20.73
C ASP A 345 5.03 -5.25 -19.64
N ALA A 346 3.91 -5.95 -19.49
CA ALA A 346 3.68 -7.05 -18.56
C ALA A 346 4.49 -8.34 -18.86
N GLY A 347 5.57 -8.25 -19.65
CA GLY A 347 6.26 -9.40 -20.23
C GLY A 347 7.49 -9.88 -19.48
N LEU A 348 8.14 -9.05 -18.66
CA LEU A 348 9.35 -9.42 -17.93
C LEU A 348 9.05 -9.57 -16.45
N VAL A 349 8.87 -10.82 -16.01
CA VAL A 349 8.88 -11.20 -14.59
C VAL A 349 10.17 -10.66 -13.97
N GLY A 350 10.07 -9.65 -13.09
CA GLY A 350 11.20 -9.19 -12.27
C GLY A 350 11.76 -7.79 -12.54
N SER A 351 11.14 -6.93 -13.37
CA SER A 351 11.60 -5.54 -13.55
C SER A 351 10.45 -4.55 -13.32
N TYR A 352 10.26 -4.12 -12.08
CA TYR A 352 9.42 -2.95 -11.79
C TYR A 352 10.22 -1.70 -12.15
N SER A 353 9.54 -0.72 -12.74
CA SER A 353 10.16 0.56 -13.04
C SER A 353 10.34 1.36 -11.76
N ASN A 354 11.31 2.28 -11.73
CA ASN A 354 11.37 3.34 -10.71
C ASN A 354 10.08 4.19 -10.65
N GLU A 355 9.25 4.11 -11.69
CA GLU A 355 7.98 4.82 -11.80
C GLU A 355 6.80 4.12 -11.14
N ASP A 356 6.91 2.83 -10.78
CA ASP A 356 5.84 2.10 -10.11
C ASP A 356 5.77 2.50 -8.64
N PHE A 357 4.55 2.68 -8.13
CA PHE A 357 4.34 3.16 -6.78
C PHE A 357 3.15 2.53 -6.08
N VAL A 358 3.19 2.59 -4.75
CA VAL A 358 2.12 2.17 -3.85
C VAL A 358 1.51 3.40 -3.22
N LEU A 359 0.18 3.42 -3.13
CA LEU A 359 -0.57 4.37 -2.32
C LEU A 359 -1.17 3.64 -1.13
N GLN A 360 -0.86 4.09 0.09
CA GLN A 360 -1.54 3.60 1.29
C GLN A 360 -2.55 4.65 1.72
N HIS A 361 -3.79 4.22 1.99
CA HIS A 361 -4.82 5.10 2.54
C HIS A 361 -4.49 5.48 3.98
N ASP A 362 -4.79 6.72 4.36
CA ASP A 362 -4.45 7.31 5.68
C ASP A 362 -4.95 6.46 6.85
N LEU A 363 -6.19 5.96 6.78
CA LEU A 363 -6.75 5.08 7.81
C LEU A 363 -5.97 3.76 7.96
N PHE A 364 -5.42 3.22 6.87
CA PHE A 364 -4.59 2.03 6.90
C PHE A 364 -3.16 2.32 7.35
N ARG A 365 -2.64 3.50 7.01
CA ARG A 365 -1.36 4.00 7.55
C ARG A 365 -1.46 4.15 9.07
N GLU A 366 -2.53 4.76 9.56
CA GLU A 366 -2.82 4.89 10.99
C GLU A 366 -2.96 3.53 11.67
N LEU A 367 -3.69 2.58 11.05
CA LEU A 367 -3.78 1.21 11.55
C LEU A 367 -2.40 0.54 11.63
N ALA A 368 -1.55 0.71 10.62
CA ALA A 368 -0.18 0.20 10.62
C ALA A 368 0.63 0.79 11.79
N ILE A 369 0.59 2.11 11.98
CA ILE A 369 1.29 2.79 13.09
C ILE A 369 0.76 2.32 14.45
N HIS A 370 -0.56 2.23 14.61
CA HIS A 370 -1.21 1.78 15.84
C HIS A 370 -0.84 0.32 16.19
N GLN A 371 -0.74 -0.57 15.19
CA GLN A 371 -0.26 -1.94 15.40
C GLN A 371 1.20 -1.96 15.85
N CYS A 372 2.04 -1.07 15.33
CA CYS A 372 3.44 -0.95 15.76
C CYS A 372 3.59 -0.38 17.17
N SER A 373 2.62 0.41 17.63
CA SER A 373 2.69 1.09 18.91
C SER A 373 2.19 0.27 20.11
N GLN A 374 1.67 -0.94 19.88
CA GLN A 374 1.14 -1.82 20.95
C GLN A 374 2.22 -2.28 21.94
N GLU A 375 3.46 -2.44 21.47
CA GLU A 375 4.58 -2.84 22.31
C GLU A 375 5.30 -1.62 22.91
N PRO A 376 5.97 -1.77 24.08
CA PRO A 376 6.89 -0.76 24.61
C PRO A 376 7.96 -0.40 23.58
N ILE A 377 8.38 0.87 23.56
CA ILE A 377 9.29 1.43 22.53
C ILE A 377 10.56 0.58 22.37
N GLU A 378 11.12 0.07 23.46
CA GLU A 378 12.32 -0.76 23.48
C GLU A 378 12.15 -2.10 22.76
N GLN A 379 10.92 -2.60 22.66
CA GLN A 379 10.59 -3.90 22.06
C GLN A 379 10.13 -3.79 20.61
N ARG A 380 9.74 -2.59 20.17
CA ARG A 380 9.22 -2.37 18.81
C ARG A 380 10.27 -2.72 17.76
N LYS A 381 9.85 -3.54 16.79
CA LYS A 381 10.65 -3.85 15.59
C LYS A 381 10.84 -2.65 14.67
N ARG A 382 9.92 -1.69 14.70
CA ARG A 382 9.96 -0.48 13.88
C ARG A 382 9.58 0.75 14.69
N LEU A 383 10.29 1.84 14.46
CA LEU A 383 10.00 3.15 15.03
C LEU A 383 9.64 4.09 13.91
N ILE A 384 8.41 4.61 13.95
CA ILE A 384 7.89 5.60 13.03
C ILE A 384 7.73 6.88 13.82
N VAL A 385 8.42 7.93 13.39
CA VAL A 385 8.53 9.18 14.13
C VAL A 385 8.15 10.33 13.23
N ASP A 386 6.91 10.79 13.36
CA ASP A 386 6.42 11.99 12.69
C ASP A 386 6.52 13.17 13.68
N ILE A 387 7.45 14.09 13.43
CA ILE A 387 7.68 15.29 14.26
C ILE A 387 7.19 16.51 13.49
N SER A 388 6.09 17.12 13.92
CA SER A 388 5.53 18.34 13.31
C SER A 388 5.69 19.54 14.24
N GLY A 389 6.33 20.62 13.75
CA GLY A 389 6.61 21.81 14.56
C GLY A 389 7.39 21.49 15.84
N ASN A 390 6.83 21.86 17.01
CA ASN A 390 7.45 21.61 18.32
C ASN A 390 7.03 20.26 18.96
N ASN A 391 6.30 19.42 18.23
CA ASN A 391 5.75 18.17 18.75
C ASN A 391 6.75 17.03 18.62
N ILE A 392 7.81 17.11 19.41
CA ILE A 392 8.80 16.05 19.53
C ILE A 392 8.32 15.06 20.61
N PRO A 393 8.22 13.75 20.34
CA PRO A 393 7.84 12.78 21.35
C PRO A 393 8.79 12.85 22.55
N LYS A 394 8.27 12.82 23.79
CA LYS A 394 9.10 12.98 25.00
C LYS A 394 10.30 12.02 25.04
N TRP A 395 10.04 10.76 24.68
CA TRP A 395 11.04 9.71 24.61
C TRP A 395 12.14 9.95 23.57
N TRP A 396 11.91 10.81 22.58
CA TRP A 396 12.91 11.19 21.56
C TRP A 396 14.00 12.11 22.14
N MET A 397 13.66 12.88 23.17
CA MET A 397 14.58 13.81 23.84
C MET A 397 15.24 13.20 25.09
N GLU A 398 14.74 12.07 25.57
CA GLU A 398 15.23 11.40 26.78
C GLU A 398 16.49 10.57 26.47
N GLN A 399 17.52 10.70 27.32
CA GLN A 399 18.66 9.79 27.29
C GLN A 399 18.22 8.42 27.81
N ARG A 400 17.88 7.50 26.90
CA ARG A 400 17.49 6.13 27.27
C ARG A 400 18.71 5.31 27.69
N LEU A 401 18.56 4.66 28.85
CA LEU A 401 19.52 3.69 29.38
C LEU A 401 19.37 2.30 28.72
N GLN A 402 18.15 1.94 28.31
CA GLN A 402 17.86 0.65 27.68
C GLN A 402 18.03 0.73 26.15
N PRO A 403 18.62 -0.31 25.51
CA PRO A 403 18.76 -0.37 24.06
C PRO A 403 17.39 -0.55 23.39
N ILE A 404 17.23 0.03 22.20
CA ILE A 404 16.00 -0.09 21.42
C ILE A 404 16.19 -1.16 20.35
N ASN A 405 15.31 -2.16 20.30
CA ASN A 405 15.41 -3.32 19.41
C ASN A 405 14.91 -3.06 17.97
N ALA A 406 14.75 -1.81 17.57
CA ALA A 406 14.21 -1.46 16.26
C ALA A 406 15.15 -1.89 15.13
N GLN A 407 14.58 -2.53 14.11
CA GLN A 407 15.24 -2.91 12.86
C GLN A 407 15.00 -1.87 11.76
N LEU A 408 13.89 -1.14 11.84
CA LEU A 408 13.54 -0.03 10.96
C LEU A 408 13.32 1.25 11.77
N LEU A 409 13.99 2.33 11.38
CA LEU A 409 13.75 3.68 11.90
C LEU A 409 13.29 4.57 10.74
N SER A 410 12.07 5.08 10.85
CA SER A 410 11.53 6.10 9.95
C SER A 410 11.30 7.41 10.68
N ILE A 411 11.84 8.49 10.11
CA ILE A 411 11.74 9.85 10.65
C ILE A 411 11.18 10.77 9.58
N SER A 412 10.05 11.40 9.89
CA SER A 412 9.45 12.46 9.08
C SER A 412 9.40 13.74 9.90
N THR A 413 10.11 14.79 9.49
CA THR A 413 10.19 16.07 10.21
C THR A 413 10.59 17.23 9.30
N GLU A 414 10.40 18.47 9.76
CA GLU A 414 10.93 19.68 9.13
C GLU A 414 12.38 19.99 9.56
N ASN A 415 12.87 19.39 10.65
CA ASN A 415 14.25 19.56 11.17
C ASN A 415 14.85 18.22 11.60
N TYR A 416 16.06 17.92 11.13
CA TYR A 416 16.70 16.62 11.35
C TYR A 416 17.94 16.73 12.24
N CYS A 417 17.81 16.32 13.49
CA CYS A 417 18.98 16.03 14.31
C CYS A 417 18.80 14.64 14.90
N LEU A 418 19.69 13.72 14.53
CA LEU A 418 19.64 12.36 15.08
C LEU A 418 19.95 12.41 16.59
N PRO A 419 19.07 11.83 17.43
CA PRO A 419 19.29 11.82 18.88
C PRO A 419 20.37 10.81 19.26
N GLY A 420 21.10 11.08 20.34
CA GLY A 420 22.24 10.26 20.76
C GLY A 420 21.91 8.79 21.08
N PHE A 421 20.65 8.44 21.35
CA PHE A 421 20.28 7.03 21.54
C PHE A 421 20.39 6.21 20.25
N VAL A 422 20.43 6.84 19.08
CA VAL A 422 20.57 6.14 17.78
C VAL A 422 21.85 5.31 17.76
N GLU A 423 22.93 5.77 18.40
CA GLU A 423 24.19 5.00 18.50
C GLU A 423 24.02 3.64 19.19
N LYS A 424 22.95 3.45 19.98
CA LYS A 424 22.68 2.22 20.74
C LYS A 424 21.67 1.29 20.05
N MET A 425 21.31 1.56 18.80
CA MET A 425 20.34 0.78 18.04
C MET A 425 21.03 -0.36 17.28
N ASP A 426 21.67 -1.27 18.01
CA ASP A 426 22.54 -2.32 17.43
C ASP A 426 21.84 -3.22 16.41
N LYS A 427 20.50 -3.31 16.46
CA LYS A 427 19.68 -4.13 15.54
C LYS A 427 19.16 -3.37 14.31
N LEU A 428 19.47 -2.08 14.18
CA LEU A 428 18.95 -1.25 13.10
C LEU A 428 19.53 -1.73 11.76
N LYS A 429 18.66 -2.19 10.87
CA LYS A 429 19.00 -2.67 9.52
C LYS A 429 18.73 -1.61 8.44
N ALA A 430 17.67 -0.81 8.63
CA ALA A 430 17.24 0.18 7.65
C ALA A 430 16.87 1.52 8.31
N LEU A 431 17.29 2.63 7.67
CA LEU A 431 16.98 4.00 8.07
C LEU A 431 16.26 4.72 6.92
N ILE A 432 15.09 5.30 7.21
CA ILE A 432 14.32 6.17 6.31
C ILE A 432 14.21 7.55 6.94
N VAL A 433 14.59 8.58 6.18
CA VAL A 433 14.50 9.98 6.62
C VAL A 433 13.83 10.78 5.51
N THR A 434 12.64 11.32 5.78
CA THR A 434 11.81 11.99 4.77
C THR A 434 11.33 13.35 5.21
N ASN A 435 11.88 14.40 4.60
CA ASN A 435 11.44 15.77 4.83
C ASN A 435 10.19 16.10 4.02
N TYR A 436 9.15 16.55 4.72
CA TYR A 436 7.92 17.04 4.12
C TYR A 436 7.83 18.58 4.13
N GLY A 437 8.84 19.27 4.68
CA GLY A 437 8.96 20.72 4.58
C GLY A 437 9.20 21.21 3.14
N PHE A 438 8.93 22.49 2.89
CA PHE A 438 9.11 23.11 1.57
C PHE A 438 10.57 23.16 1.11
N PHE A 439 11.51 23.27 2.04
CA PHE A 439 12.93 23.36 1.77
C PHE A 439 13.66 22.15 2.37
N PRO A 440 14.76 21.68 1.74
CA PRO A 440 15.58 20.62 2.33
C PRO A 440 16.11 21.02 3.70
N ALA A 441 15.88 20.17 4.69
CA ALA A 441 16.35 20.37 6.05
C ALA A 441 17.69 19.66 6.28
N GLU A 442 18.60 20.31 7.00
CA GLU A 442 19.93 19.75 7.29
C GLU A 442 19.83 18.58 8.26
N LEU A 443 20.43 17.44 7.91
CA LEU A 443 20.54 16.25 8.75
C LEU A 443 21.81 16.34 9.62
N GLY A 444 21.63 16.82 10.84
CA GLY A 444 22.65 16.86 11.88
C GLY A 444 22.91 15.49 12.52
N ASN A 445 24.08 15.35 13.15
CA ASN A 445 24.52 14.15 13.88
C ASN A 445 24.60 12.87 13.03
N ILE A 446 24.91 13.00 11.74
CA ILE A 446 25.05 11.83 10.86
C ILE A 446 26.19 10.87 11.27
N GLN A 447 27.16 11.37 12.04
CA GLN A 447 28.28 10.57 12.55
C GLN A 447 27.84 9.46 13.51
N LEU A 448 26.69 9.63 14.19
CA LEU A 448 26.14 8.61 15.10
C LEU A 448 25.84 7.30 14.37
N LEU A 449 25.61 7.35 13.05
CA LEU A 449 25.34 6.15 12.25
C LEU A 449 26.57 5.24 12.16
N GLY A 450 27.79 5.78 12.32
CA GLY A 450 29.03 5.01 12.28
C GLY A 450 29.19 3.99 13.41
N SER A 451 28.35 4.07 14.45
CA SER A 451 28.34 3.10 15.56
C SER A 451 27.41 1.92 15.32
N LEU A 452 26.67 1.89 14.19
CA LEU A 452 25.63 0.90 13.92
C LEU A 452 26.16 -0.29 13.12
N PRO A 453 26.32 -1.48 13.73
CA PRO A 453 26.98 -2.62 13.09
C PRO A 453 26.10 -3.41 12.11
N ASN A 454 24.80 -3.11 12.03
CA ASN A 454 23.86 -3.85 11.17
C ASN A 454 23.16 -2.94 10.15
N LEU A 455 23.50 -1.64 10.10
CA LEU A 455 22.83 -0.69 9.24
C LEU A 455 23.29 -0.89 7.79
N LYS A 456 22.41 -1.50 6.98
CA LYS A 456 22.72 -1.90 5.60
C LYS A 456 22.01 -1.06 4.55
N ARG A 457 20.86 -0.48 4.88
CA ARG A 457 20.04 0.34 3.96
C ARG A 457 19.81 1.74 4.52
N ILE A 458 20.15 2.78 3.75
CA ILE A 458 19.83 4.17 4.08
C ILE A 458 19.05 4.80 2.93
N ARG A 459 17.87 5.36 3.24
CA ARG A 459 17.07 6.16 2.32
C ARG A 459 16.84 7.55 2.89
N LEU A 460 17.28 8.56 2.16
CA LEU A 460 17.14 9.96 2.50
C LEU A 460 16.34 10.68 1.41
N GLN A 461 15.35 11.47 1.82
CA GLN A 461 14.47 12.18 0.91
C GLN A 461 14.28 13.64 1.35
N LYS A 462 14.53 14.58 0.43
CA LYS A 462 14.39 16.03 0.65
C LYS A 462 15.23 16.55 1.83
N VAL A 463 16.40 15.97 2.09
CA VAL A 463 17.31 16.42 3.16
C VAL A 463 18.60 17.05 2.63
N SER A 464 19.23 17.89 3.42
CA SER A 464 20.56 18.44 3.16
C SER A 464 21.60 17.67 3.97
N ILE A 465 22.59 17.10 3.29
CA ILE A 465 23.63 16.20 3.82
C ILE A 465 25.04 16.55 3.30
N PRO A 466 25.48 17.82 3.38
CA PRO A 466 26.80 18.22 2.84
C PRO A 466 27.97 17.45 3.48
N SER A 467 27.80 17.01 4.73
CA SER A 467 28.85 16.32 5.49
C SER A 467 28.96 14.83 5.19
N ILE A 468 27.94 14.19 4.58
CA ILE A 468 27.92 12.72 4.43
C ILE A 468 29.02 12.22 3.49
N PHE A 469 29.40 12.99 2.48
CA PHE A 469 30.50 12.63 1.57
C PHE A 469 31.80 13.34 1.91
N LYS A 470 31.75 14.47 2.63
CA LYS A 470 32.95 15.22 3.06
C LYS A 470 33.65 14.54 4.22
N THR A 471 32.87 14.03 5.17
CA THR A 471 33.31 13.29 6.36
C THR A 471 32.36 12.11 6.56
N PRO A 472 32.45 11.05 5.74
CA PRO A 472 31.51 9.95 5.82
C PRO A 472 31.67 9.21 7.15
N PRO A 473 30.56 8.84 7.80
CA PRO A 473 30.61 7.94 8.94
C PRO A 473 31.13 6.56 8.52
N PRO A 474 31.84 5.82 9.41
CA PRO A 474 32.30 4.47 9.15
C PRO A 474 31.13 3.48 9.14
N LEU A 475 30.46 3.37 8.00
CA LEU A 475 29.36 2.44 7.74
C LEU A 475 29.86 1.20 7.00
N GLY A 476 30.67 0.39 7.67
CA GLY A 476 31.33 -0.78 7.07
C GLY A 476 30.37 -1.78 6.45
N ASP A 477 29.19 -1.96 7.05
CA ASP A 477 28.14 -2.88 6.61
C ASP A 477 27.09 -2.26 5.70
N LEU A 478 27.20 -0.97 5.37
CA LEU A 478 26.26 -0.33 4.47
C LEU A 478 26.34 -0.97 3.08
N GLU A 479 25.24 -1.56 2.61
CA GLU A 479 25.17 -2.20 1.30
C GLU A 479 24.49 -1.30 0.27
N LYS A 480 23.57 -0.40 0.69
CA LYS A 480 22.87 0.51 -0.21
C LYS A 480 22.53 1.85 0.41
N ILE A 481 22.76 2.92 -0.37
CA ILE A 481 22.32 4.28 -0.06
C ILE A 481 21.48 4.88 -1.20
N SER A 482 20.40 5.54 -0.80
CA SER A 482 19.37 6.08 -1.68
C SER A 482 19.08 7.54 -1.32
N LEU A 483 19.39 8.47 -2.23
CA LEU A 483 19.27 9.91 -2.03
C LEU A 483 18.27 10.49 -3.03
N PHE A 484 17.15 11.02 -2.54
CA PHE A 484 16.06 11.55 -3.37
C PHE A 484 15.83 13.02 -3.07
N MET A 485 15.97 13.90 -4.07
CA MET A 485 15.80 15.35 -3.89
C MET A 485 16.67 15.93 -2.75
N CYS A 486 17.84 15.35 -2.52
CA CYS A 486 18.73 15.77 -1.44
C CYS A 486 19.69 16.87 -1.91
N ASN A 487 20.13 17.72 -0.97
CA ASN A 487 21.26 18.62 -1.18
C ASN A 487 22.52 17.94 -0.64
N ILE A 488 23.46 17.62 -1.53
CA ILE A 488 24.65 16.82 -1.23
C ILE A 488 25.90 17.68 -1.05
N GLY A 489 25.89 18.92 -1.54
CA GLY A 489 27.06 19.80 -1.58
C GLY A 489 27.93 19.59 -2.84
N GLN A 490 28.83 20.56 -3.10
CA GLN A 490 29.57 20.67 -4.37
C GLN A 490 31.09 20.46 -4.24
N ASN A 491 31.63 20.27 -3.03
CA ASN A 491 33.09 20.24 -2.83
C ASN A 491 33.56 18.89 -2.27
N PHE A 492 33.86 17.95 -3.16
CA PHE A 492 34.40 16.62 -2.85
C PHE A 492 35.94 16.55 -2.88
N ARG A 493 36.62 17.70 -3.09
CA ARG A 493 38.07 17.75 -3.39
C ARG A 493 38.99 17.64 -2.17
N ASP A 494 38.44 17.75 -0.95
CA ASP A 494 39.21 17.79 0.30
C ASP A 494 39.12 16.48 1.13
N CYS A 495 38.68 15.36 0.55
CA CYS A 495 38.60 14.09 1.29
C CYS A 495 39.98 13.43 1.44
N SER A 496 40.41 13.19 2.68
CA SER A 496 41.65 12.47 2.99
C SER A 496 41.53 10.97 2.68
N ILE A 497 42.65 10.34 2.32
CA ILE A 497 42.74 8.91 1.98
C ILE A 497 42.31 7.99 3.15
N GLU A 498 42.39 8.45 4.41
CA GLU A 498 41.93 7.70 5.60
C GLU A 498 40.42 7.41 5.61
N ILE A 499 39.64 8.12 4.80
CA ILE A 499 38.20 7.92 4.63
C ILE A 499 37.87 6.67 3.79
N SER A 500 38.87 6.06 3.14
CA SER A 500 38.67 5.06 2.11
C SER A 500 37.78 3.88 2.53
N ASN A 501 37.88 3.45 3.79
CA ASN A 501 37.18 2.26 4.27
C ASN A 501 35.82 2.56 4.90
N ALA A 502 35.33 3.80 4.80
CA ALA A 502 34.08 4.19 5.47
C ALA A 502 32.90 3.32 5.03
N TRP A 503 32.74 3.06 3.72
CA TRP A 503 31.60 2.33 3.15
C TRP A 503 32.04 1.07 2.39
N SER A 504 32.87 0.23 3.03
CA SER A 504 33.56 -0.90 2.38
C SER A 504 32.64 -1.93 1.72
N ASN A 505 31.44 -2.18 2.26
CA ASN A 505 30.50 -3.18 1.72
C ASN A 505 29.44 -2.59 0.78
N LEU A 506 29.53 -1.30 0.44
CA LEU A 506 28.52 -0.64 -0.36
C LEU A 506 28.48 -1.24 -1.77
N MET A 507 27.29 -1.65 -2.20
CA MET A 507 27.06 -2.30 -3.49
C MET A 507 26.20 -1.43 -4.41
N GLU A 508 25.31 -0.62 -3.85
CA GLU A 508 24.36 0.17 -4.63
C GLU A 508 24.27 1.62 -4.16
N ILE A 509 24.37 2.54 -5.13
CA ILE A 509 24.12 3.97 -4.91
C ILE A 509 23.01 4.41 -5.86
N ILE A 510 21.95 4.99 -5.30
CA ILE A 510 20.88 5.63 -6.05
C ILE A 510 20.83 7.10 -5.64
N ILE A 511 20.96 7.99 -6.62
CA ILE A 511 20.83 9.44 -6.47
C ILE A 511 19.82 9.91 -7.51
N ASP A 512 18.73 10.54 -7.06
CA ASP A 512 17.67 11.00 -7.95
C ASP A 512 17.21 12.43 -7.58
N TYR A 513 17.03 13.29 -8.58
CA TYR A 513 16.65 14.70 -8.42
C TYR A 513 17.55 15.56 -7.50
N CYS A 514 18.81 15.18 -7.29
CA CYS A 514 19.77 15.96 -6.48
C CYS A 514 20.40 17.08 -7.32
N ASN A 515 19.75 18.25 -7.31
CA ASN A 515 20.04 19.37 -8.23
C ASN A 515 21.32 20.16 -7.93
N ASP A 516 22.00 19.89 -6.82
CA ASP A 516 23.29 20.49 -6.47
C ASP A 516 24.48 19.57 -6.76
N LEU A 517 24.24 18.33 -7.21
CA LEU A 517 25.30 17.42 -7.64
C LEU A 517 25.89 17.87 -8.97
N VAL A 518 27.14 18.32 -8.95
CA VAL A 518 27.88 18.79 -10.15
C VAL A 518 28.89 17.75 -10.65
N GLU A 519 29.56 17.08 -9.72
CA GLU A 519 30.57 16.04 -9.92
C GLU A 519 30.26 14.87 -8.96
N PHE A 520 30.60 13.63 -9.33
CA PHE A 520 30.45 12.49 -8.44
C PHE A 520 31.69 12.36 -7.52
N PRO A 521 31.55 12.00 -6.22
CA PRO A 521 32.70 11.87 -5.31
C PRO A 521 33.68 10.79 -5.79
N THR A 522 34.90 11.19 -6.15
CA THR A 522 35.90 10.29 -6.73
C THR A 522 36.34 9.20 -5.76
N TRP A 523 36.42 9.50 -4.46
CA TRP A 523 36.87 8.55 -3.43
C TRP A 523 36.04 7.26 -3.40
N LEU A 524 34.73 7.33 -3.68
CA LEU A 524 33.84 6.15 -3.75
C LEU A 524 34.26 5.15 -4.81
N CYS A 525 34.94 5.62 -5.85
CA CYS A 525 35.35 4.78 -6.96
C CYS A 525 36.62 3.97 -6.67
N TYR A 526 37.39 4.33 -5.62
CA TYR A 526 38.63 3.61 -5.27
C TYR A 526 38.42 2.52 -4.23
N THR A 527 37.31 2.54 -3.49
CA THR A 527 37.25 1.84 -2.19
C THR A 527 36.03 0.95 -2.01
N VAL A 528 35.07 1.09 -2.91
CA VAL A 528 33.77 0.44 -2.82
C VAL A 528 33.58 -0.46 -4.04
N SER A 529 33.19 -1.72 -3.82
CA SER A 529 32.85 -2.67 -4.88
C SER A 529 31.41 -2.52 -5.37
N LEU A 530 31.10 -1.39 -6.00
CA LEU A 530 29.74 -1.09 -6.48
C LEU A 530 29.30 -2.07 -7.58
N LYS A 531 28.08 -2.58 -7.46
CA LYS A 531 27.36 -3.36 -8.49
C LYS A 531 26.39 -2.50 -9.28
N LYS A 532 25.80 -1.47 -8.66
CA LYS A 532 24.84 -0.57 -9.29
C LYS A 532 25.10 0.89 -8.92
N LEU A 533 25.17 1.75 -9.93
CA LEU A 533 25.24 3.19 -9.79
C LEU A 533 24.13 3.81 -10.63
N SER A 534 23.13 4.41 -9.97
CA SER A 534 22.05 5.15 -10.63
C SER A 534 22.09 6.60 -10.17
N ILE A 535 22.33 7.52 -11.10
CA ILE A 535 22.28 8.97 -10.90
C ILE A 535 21.30 9.54 -11.92
N THR A 536 20.05 9.75 -11.52
CA THR A 536 18.97 10.17 -12.43
C THR A 536 18.45 11.55 -12.09
N ASN A 537 17.90 12.26 -13.08
CA ASN A 537 17.34 13.61 -12.93
C ASN A 537 18.27 14.63 -12.24
N CYS A 538 19.59 14.40 -12.25
CA CYS A 538 20.59 15.28 -11.66
C CYS A 538 21.09 16.26 -12.72
N HIS A 539 20.29 17.29 -13.02
CA HIS A 539 20.50 18.11 -14.21
C HIS A 539 21.79 18.94 -14.24
N LYS A 540 22.47 19.14 -13.10
CA LYS A 540 23.77 19.84 -13.02
C LYS A 540 24.97 18.90 -13.11
N LEU A 541 24.76 17.59 -13.08
CA LEU A 541 25.84 16.62 -13.20
C LEU A 541 26.49 16.80 -14.58
N SER A 542 27.74 17.24 -14.58
CA SER A 542 28.44 17.65 -15.80
C SER A 542 29.34 16.56 -16.38
N ALA A 543 29.88 15.72 -15.49
CA ALA A 543 30.73 14.59 -15.83
C ALA A 543 30.69 13.53 -14.72
N LEU A 544 30.88 12.27 -15.12
CA LEU A 544 31.31 11.19 -14.24
C LEU A 544 32.84 11.26 -14.03
N PRO A 545 33.42 10.59 -13.02
CA PRO A 545 34.85 10.62 -12.74
C PRO A 545 35.68 10.27 -13.98
N ILE A 546 36.66 11.11 -14.34
CA ILE A 546 37.46 10.98 -15.58
C ILE A 546 38.53 9.88 -15.44
N GLU A 547 38.91 9.54 -14.22
CA GLU A 547 40.06 8.71 -13.86
C GLU A 547 39.70 7.23 -13.62
N ILE A 548 38.71 6.68 -14.35
CA ILE A 548 38.28 5.25 -14.22
C ILE A 548 39.42 4.23 -14.27
N ARG A 549 40.52 4.57 -14.95
CA ARG A 549 41.70 3.72 -15.10
C ARG A 549 42.40 3.33 -13.80
N GLU A 550 42.23 4.09 -12.71
CA GLU A 550 42.81 3.77 -11.39
C GLU A 550 41.76 3.23 -10.39
N LEU A 551 40.52 2.98 -10.85
CA LEU A 551 39.35 2.70 -10.02
C LEU A 551 39.07 1.19 -9.90
N THR A 552 39.81 0.51 -9.03
CA THR A 552 39.56 -0.90 -8.66
C THR A 552 38.16 -1.14 -8.07
N GLY A 553 37.51 -0.11 -7.52
CA GLY A 553 36.19 -0.23 -6.91
C GLY A 553 35.03 -0.40 -7.90
N LEU A 554 35.12 0.20 -9.09
CA LEU A 554 34.05 0.12 -10.09
C LEU A 554 34.14 -1.10 -11.01
N GLU A 555 35.17 -1.95 -10.85
CA GLU A 555 35.35 -3.17 -11.67
C GLU A 555 34.13 -4.11 -11.58
N ASN A 556 33.42 -4.10 -10.45
CA ASN A 556 32.24 -4.94 -10.21
C ASN A 556 30.93 -4.33 -10.71
N LEU A 557 30.97 -3.12 -11.29
CA LEU A 557 29.77 -2.39 -11.70
C LEU A 557 29.06 -3.14 -12.82
N ARG A 558 27.78 -3.48 -12.61
CA ARG A 558 26.92 -4.20 -13.55
C ARG A 558 25.90 -3.30 -14.21
N ILE A 559 25.43 -2.27 -13.49
CA ILE A 559 24.39 -1.35 -13.97
C ILE A 559 24.87 0.08 -13.75
N LEU A 560 24.87 0.86 -14.83
CA LEU A 560 25.10 2.31 -14.80
C LEU A 560 23.88 3.02 -15.38
N ASP A 561 23.20 3.82 -14.58
CA ASP A 561 22.07 4.63 -15.01
C ASP A 561 22.37 6.11 -14.78
N ILE A 562 22.38 6.90 -15.85
CA ILE A 562 22.61 8.35 -15.83
C ILE A 562 21.44 9.12 -16.45
N SER A 563 20.25 8.49 -16.51
CA SER A 563 19.10 9.04 -17.23
C SER A 563 18.69 10.42 -16.74
N ASP A 564 18.25 11.28 -17.66
CA ASP A 564 17.80 12.65 -17.42
C ASP A 564 18.85 13.59 -16.76
N CYS A 565 20.14 13.21 -16.83
CA CYS A 565 21.26 14.09 -16.50
C CYS A 565 21.55 15.06 -17.66
N LEU A 566 20.79 16.15 -17.75
CA LEU A 566 20.81 17.09 -18.89
C LEU A 566 22.18 17.73 -19.19
N SER A 567 23.03 17.90 -18.17
CA SER A 567 24.34 18.54 -18.34
C SER A 567 25.45 17.58 -18.76
N ILE A 568 25.24 16.26 -18.69
CA ILE A 568 26.27 15.29 -19.03
C ILE A 568 26.55 15.34 -20.54
N SER A 569 27.81 15.60 -20.90
CA SER A 569 28.18 15.84 -22.31
C SER A 569 29.07 14.76 -22.91
N LYS A 570 29.69 13.94 -22.06
CA LYS A 570 30.65 12.89 -22.43
C LYS A 570 30.60 11.76 -21.41
N LEU A 571 30.83 10.54 -21.86
CA LEU A 571 31.16 9.42 -20.97
C LEU A 571 32.64 9.44 -20.59
N PRO A 572 33.03 8.82 -19.46
CA PRO A 572 34.43 8.69 -19.05
C PRO A 572 35.31 8.05 -20.13
N LYS A 573 36.53 8.58 -20.30
CA LYS A 573 37.47 8.12 -21.35
C LYS A 573 37.85 6.65 -21.26
N HIS A 574 37.80 6.08 -20.05
CA HIS A 574 38.17 4.71 -19.72
C HIS A 574 36.95 3.87 -19.28
N ILE A 575 35.76 4.16 -19.82
CA ILE A 575 34.54 3.39 -19.48
C ILE A 575 34.69 1.90 -19.81
N GLY A 576 35.59 1.54 -20.74
CA GLY A 576 35.90 0.15 -21.11
C GLY A 576 36.44 -0.70 -19.97
N GLU A 577 37.03 -0.09 -18.94
CA GLU A 577 37.55 -0.80 -17.76
C GLU A 577 36.44 -1.39 -16.88
N LEU A 578 35.17 -1.04 -17.15
CA LEU A 578 34.02 -1.61 -16.46
C LEU A 578 33.67 -2.98 -17.07
N HIS A 579 34.58 -3.94 -16.93
CA HIS A 579 34.52 -5.27 -17.55
C HIS A 579 33.27 -6.08 -17.17
N ASN A 580 32.63 -5.76 -16.05
CA ASN A 580 31.41 -6.41 -15.57
C ASN A 580 30.11 -5.67 -15.92
N LEU A 581 30.19 -4.55 -16.63
CA LEU A 581 29.04 -3.72 -16.96
C LEU A 581 28.13 -4.46 -17.93
N ASN A 582 26.91 -4.74 -17.49
CA ASN A 582 25.90 -5.50 -18.23
C ASN A 582 24.85 -4.57 -18.85
N GLU A 583 24.55 -3.44 -18.18
CA GLU A 583 23.44 -2.59 -18.55
C GLU A 583 23.78 -1.11 -18.36
N ILE A 584 23.47 -0.28 -19.37
CA ILE A 584 23.65 1.18 -19.31
C ILE A 584 22.35 1.89 -19.71
N HIS A 585 21.91 2.84 -18.88
CA HIS A 585 20.75 3.69 -19.12
C HIS A 585 21.20 5.14 -19.28
N MET A 586 20.77 5.80 -20.37
CA MET A 586 21.15 7.19 -20.69
C MET A 586 20.04 7.95 -21.41
N THR A 587 18.79 7.56 -21.19
CA THR A 587 17.62 8.27 -21.74
C THR A 587 17.63 9.71 -21.25
N GLY A 588 17.33 10.68 -22.12
CA GLY A 588 17.24 12.09 -21.69
C GLY A 588 18.58 12.79 -21.44
N CYS A 589 19.73 12.16 -21.73
CA CYS A 589 21.06 12.79 -21.66
C CYS A 589 21.30 13.77 -22.83
N LEU A 590 20.60 14.91 -22.84
CA LEU A 590 20.48 15.79 -24.01
C LEU A 590 21.79 16.38 -24.55
N ARG A 591 22.84 16.51 -23.73
CA ARG A 591 24.16 17.02 -24.16
C ARG A 591 25.14 15.92 -24.57
N LEU A 592 24.80 14.65 -24.36
CA LEU A 592 25.58 13.51 -24.81
C LEU A 592 25.34 13.33 -26.32
N CYS A 593 26.12 14.06 -27.12
CA CYS A 593 26.03 14.08 -28.59
C CYS A 593 27.36 13.75 -29.28
N ASN A 594 28.45 13.70 -28.51
CA ASN A 594 29.77 13.34 -29.04
C ASN A 594 29.85 11.82 -29.27
N PRO A 595 30.72 11.35 -30.19
CA PRO A 595 31.04 9.94 -30.29
C PRO A 595 31.45 9.35 -28.94
N LEU A 596 31.04 8.11 -28.70
CA LEU A 596 31.41 7.36 -27.50
C LEU A 596 32.94 7.18 -27.45
N PRO A 597 33.53 7.14 -26.25
CA PRO A 597 34.98 6.97 -26.11
C PRO A 597 35.44 5.63 -26.73
N PRO A 598 36.64 5.55 -27.32
CA PRO A 598 37.12 4.32 -27.97
C PRO A 598 37.11 3.09 -27.05
N SER A 599 37.35 3.27 -25.75
CA SER A 599 37.31 2.19 -24.75
C SER A 599 35.94 1.52 -24.62
N THR A 600 34.84 2.12 -25.12
CA THR A 600 33.52 1.48 -25.09
C THR A 600 33.49 0.16 -25.86
N MET A 601 34.44 -0.06 -26.79
CA MET A 601 34.64 -1.35 -27.45
C MET A 601 35.01 -2.47 -26.46
N ASP A 602 35.68 -2.14 -25.36
CA ASP A 602 36.20 -3.10 -24.38
C ASP A 602 35.14 -3.58 -23.37
N LEU A 603 33.90 -3.08 -23.45
CA LEU A 603 32.78 -3.51 -22.61
C LEU A 603 32.24 -4.88 -23.05
N GLU A 604 32.99 -5.96 -22.83
CA GLU A 604 32.68 -7.30 -23.35
C GLU A 604 31.35 -7.88 -22.82
N LYS A 605 30.99 -7.58 -21.57
CA LYS A 605 29.77 -8.12 -20.92
C LYS A 605 28.52 -7.24 -21.09
N LEU A 606 28.61 -6.12 -21.80
CA LEU A 606 27.49 -5.21 -21.98
C LEU A 606 26.44 -5.85 -22.90
N LYS A 607 25.24 -6.09 -22.36
CA LYS A 607 24.12 -6.70 -23.10
C LYS A 607 23.01 -5.72 -23.40
N HIS A 608 22.73 -4.77 -22.52
CA HIS A 608 21.57 -3.91 -22.63
C HIS A 608 21.95 -2.43 -22.60
N VAL A 609 21.48 -1.67 -23.58
CA VAL A 609 21.58 -0.21 -23.59
C VAL A 609 20.19 0.37 -23.73
N VAL A 610 19.74 1.10 -22.71
CA VAL A 610 18.46 1.81 -22.72
C VAL A 610 18.72 3.29 -22.96
N CYS A 611 18.20 3.82 -24.05
CA CYS A 611 18.46 5.22 -24.43
C CYS A 611 17.36 5.81 -25.30
N ASP A 612 17.44 7.10 -25.58
CA ASP A 612 16.57 7.73 -26.58
C ASP A 612 17.07 7.48 -28.01
N LYS A 613 16.20 7.74 -29.00
CA LYS A 613 16.48 7.51 -30.42
C LYS A 613 17.76 8.21 -30.93
N GLU A 614 18.14 9.35 -30.37
CA GLU A 614 19.34 10.06 -30.80
C GLU A 614 20.61 9.41 -30.23
N ARG A 615 20.56 8.89 -29.01
CA ARG A 615 21.69 8.19 -28.37
C ARG A 615 21.84 6.77 -28.91
N ALA A 616 20.76 6.12 -29.36
CA ALA A 616 20.81 4.81 -30.00
C ALA A 616 21.81 4.79 -31.17
N LYS A 617 21.82 5.83 -32.00
CA LYS A 617 22.75 5.99 -33.13
C LYS A 617 24.23 5.94 -32.72
N LEU A 618 24.56 6.41 -31.52
CA LEU A 618 25.93 6.37 -31.00
C LEU A 618 26.39 4.94 -30.72
N TRP A 619 25.46 4.08 -30.30
CA TRP A 619 25.73 2.67 -29.98
C TRP A 619 25.64 1.76 -31.20
N GLU A 620 24.79 2.08 -32.16
CA GLU A 620 24.73 1.39 -33.46
C GLU A 620 26.09 1.42 -34.16
N ALA A 621 26.78 2.57 -34.14
CA ALA A 621 28.13 2.71 -34.71
C ALA A 621 29.18 1.81 -34.03
N ILE A 622 29.02 1.49 -32.75
CA ILE A 622 29.91 0.56 -32.02
C ILE A 622 29.55 -0.90 -32.35
N GLN A 623 28.26 -1.18 -32.49
CA GLN A 623 27.74 -2.51 -32.75
C GLN A 623 28.23 -3.07 -34.09
N GLU A 624 28.47 -2.23 -35.10
CA GLU A 624 29.05 -2.62 -36.39
C GLU A 624 30.45 -3.27 -36.28
N PHE A 625 31.18 -2.99 -35.20
CA PHE A 625 32.54 -3.50 -34.98
C PHE A 625 32.61 -4.65 -33.96
N ARG A 626 31.47 -5.11 -33.42
CA ARG A 626 31.40 -6.23 -32.44
C ARG A 626 31.07 -7.56 -33.13
N MET A 627 31.51 -8.67 -32.53
CA MET A 627 31.16 -10.02 -32.99
C MET A 627 29.73 -10.40 -32.56
N ASP A 628 29.12 -11.38 -33.24
CA ASP A 628 27.71 -11.75 -33.05
C ASP A 628 27.36 -12.17 -31.60
N ASP A 629 28.32 -12.72 -30.85
CA ASP A 629 28.17 -13.17 -29.46
C ASP A 629 28.30 -12.04 -28.41
N THR A 630 28.79 -10.87 -28.81
CA THR A 630 28.95 -9.66 -27.96
C THR A 630 28.00 -8.53 -28.37
N ARG A 631 26.94 -8.89 -29.10
CA ARG A 631 25.96 -7.95 -29.65
C ARG A 631 25.13 -7.32 -28.54
N ILE A 632 25.07 -5.98 -28.56
CA ILE A 632 24.30 -5.17 -27.61
C ILE A 632 22.84 -5.08 -28.07
N GLU A 633 21.91 -5.32 -27.14
CA GLU A 633 20.49 -5.03 -27.30
C GLU A 633 20.23 -3.55 -26.96
N ILE A 634 19.99 -2.74 -27.99
CA ILE A 634 19.66 -1.32 -27.85
C ILE A 634 18.14 -1.17 -27.75
N LYS A 635 17.66 -0.80 -26.56
CA LYS A 635 16.25 -0.52 -26.29
C LYS A 635 16.00 0.98 -26.35
N ILE A 636 15.16 1.42 -27.28
CA ILE A 636 14.74 2.81 -27.38
C ILE A 636 13.60 3.03 -26.38
N ALA A 637 13.84 3.84 -25.35
CA ALA A 637 12.80 4.23 -24.41
C ALA A 637 11.79 5.16 -25.12
N GLU A 638 10.51 4.79 -25.09
CA GLU A 638 9.45 5.67 -25.58
C GLU A 638 9.35 6.92 -24.68
N LYS A 639 9.24 8.10 -25.29
CA LYS A 639 9.04 9.35 -24.56
C LYS A 639 7.64 9.35 -23.95
N ASP A 640 7.51 8.84 -22.73
CA ASP A 640 6.41 9.28 -21.88
C ASP A 640 6.76 10.67 -21.37
N ILE A 641 6.11 11.70 -21.93
CA ILE A 641 6.08 13.04 -21.34
C ILE A 641 5.22 12.93 -20.08
N ASN A 642 5.78 12.33 -19.03
CA ASN A 642 5.07 12.12 -17.79
C ASN A 642 5.28 13.33 -16.88
N LEU A 643 4.29 14.21 -16.83
CA LEU A 643 4.22 15.36 -15.94
C LEU A 643 4.03 14.97 -14.46
N ASN A 644 4.11 13.68 -14.10
CA ASN A 644 3.95 13.19 -12.73
C ASN A 644 4.94 13.80 -11.71
N TRP A 645 6.06 14.36 -12.15
CA TRP A 645 6.98 15.10 -11.27
C TRP A 645 6.41 16.45 -10.80
N LEU A 646 5.42 17.02 -11.51
CA LEU A 646 4.66 18.19 -11.02
C LEU A 646 3.72 17.84 -9.86
N ALA A 647 3.24 16.59 -9.80
CA ALA A 647 2.38 16.14 -8.69
C ALA A 647 3.15 15.97 -7.37
N ASN A 648 4.48 15.86 -7.41
CA ASN A 648 5.33 15.83 -6.22
C ASN A 648 5.78 17.25 -5.75
N ARG A 649 5.30 18.31 -6.42
CA ARG A 649 5.60 19.72 -6.09
C ARG A 649 4.45 20.46 -5.38
N PHE A 650 3.31 19.82 -5.15
CA PHE A 650 2.15 20.43 -4.47
C PHE A 650 1.72 19.62 -3.26
#